data_AF-A0A3E0Q8B2-F1
#
_entry.id   AF-A0A3E0Q8B2-F1
#
_cell.length_a   1.000
_cell.length_b   1.000
_cell.length_c   1.000
_cell.angle_alpha   90.00
_cell.angle_beta   90.00
_cell.angle_gamma   90.00
#
_symmetry.space_group_name_H-M   'P 1'
#
loop_
_entity.id
_entity.type
_entity.pdbx_description
1 polymer ?
#
loop_
_entity_poly.entity_id
_entity_poly.type
_entity_poly.pdbx_seq_one_letter_code
_entity_poly.pdbx_strand_id
1 'polypeptide(L)'
;MSDQLPPVESDVANDPGGNVRSAGFVALLVTQFLGAFNDNMFRWLVVPIGQRIIPGENADTLSLVAGGVCFTLPYLLLAATSGSLADRYSKRTIIIGCKGAEVVIMLLGTAALVSRSAGFLFAVVFLMGAQSALFGPAKFGSLPEMLRSAQLSKGNGLMGLVTVVASAIGTVAGFRLFDVLATRGLFDGAALAAALPAGVALVGVAAAGTLASLRMPRLPPANADAQLKFNPVSETVPALAALWSDRRLFRTALGIGFFWFLASLAQLNIDPFGAEVLGLAKKDVGILLAILVAGLGAGSVLAGWWSGGKVELGIVPLGTIGIIVSALLLFVSGTQVDSTLPALGQAGFLWSCFWLFQLGVAAGLFNIPLETYLQHMSNVRQRGTILAASNFVSFSLILASCGLFYLLRRGFSLSASGVFMIAGLGTIPVAIYVFRLLPGVTIRFILWLASHTLYRLRVYGRENVPERGGALLVANHVSWVDGILVLISSSRMVRFLVYADYTRKPGLAWLARTMGVIPIKATEGPKAIIRALQSAQDAIRNGELVCIFAEGQITRTGQMQAFQPGMMRIVGNTRAPVIPVYLHGLWGSIFSYRGGRYFWKWPEKWPYPVAIHFGKPMPEPDNVCRVRQAVEQLGVEAVETQKADSLIPARQFIREARRSRRRLKVADSSGLELSGGKLLAGAMALRAALAREVLADDERTVGVLLPPSGGGCLANLALALDRRVSANLNYTMTDDVINLCVKDAGIRHVLTSRKFLEKKPIELKDAEFVALEDLKEKIGWQDKLAGALAAYVKPAWWTERSLGLNKVGPDELLTIIFTSGSTGEPKGVMLSQSNIGSNVDAVNQILNLSREDSLMGVLPFFHSFGYTASLWLVVCGAPRAVYHYNPLDARMVGRLCEKYNVSILMSTPTFLRTYLRRIDPAQLKALDIAVVGAEKMPLDVAEQFKEKFHVMPSEGYGTTELSPVVSINIPDHRSADTQQIGTKLGTIGRPIPGVAAKIVDPETHQDLGIDREGLLLIKGPNVMLGYLNQPEKTAEVIRDGWYNTGDFARIDADGFITITGRQSRFSKIGGEMVPHIRIEEEIARVVEHVGSEGHDSDQPELEVAVTAVPDPHKGERIVVVHRPLTKSVEEIRTALKERGLPNIWIPAADSFIKVEQVPLLGTGKVDLKALKDLALKHFAPEETQPA
;
A
#
# COMPACT_ATOMS: atom_id res chain seq x y z
N MET A 1 1.28 16.20 -36.36
CA MET A 1 1.06 15.10 -37.31
C MET A 1 1.17 13.81 -36.49
N SER A 2 0.14 13.34 -35.78
CA SER A 2 -1.20 12.88 -36.19
C SER A 2 -1.17 11.73 -37.20
N ASP A 3 -0.63 10.58 -36.78
CA ASP A 3 -0.88 9.30 -37.46
C ASP A 3 -1.80 8.46 -36.55
N GLN A 4 -3.07 8.42 -36.94
CA GLN A 4 -4.06 7.51 -36.41
C GLN A 4 -3.67 6.08 -36.82
N LEU A 5 -3.50 5.20 -35.84
CA LEU A 5 -3.36 3.76 -36.06
C LEU A 5 -4.75 3.16 -36.31
N PRO A 6 -4.96 2.31 -37.34
CA PRO A 6 -6.18 1.54 -37.46
C PRO A 6 -6.29 0.48 -36.34
N PRO A 7 -7.51 0.04 -36.00
CA PRO A 7 -7.75 -0.86 -34.88
C PRO A 7 -7.17 -2.24 -35.20
N VAL A 8 -6.24 -2.71 -34.36
CA VAL A 8 -5.83 -4.12 -34.36
C VAL A 8 -6.74 -4.83 -33.38
N GLU A 9 -7.72 -5.56 -33.91
CA GLU A 9 -8.55 -6.52 -33.17
C GLU A 9 -7.64 -7.51 -32.44
N SER A 10 -7.69 -7.50 -31.11
CA SER A 10 -6.98 -8.42 -30.25
C SER A 10 -7.93 -9.50 -29.75
N ASP A 11 -8.37 -10.38 -30.65
CA ASP A 11 -9.26 -11.51 -30.34
C ASP A 11 -8.53 -12.74 -29.77
N VAL A 12 -7.35 -12.55 -29.16
CA VAL A 12 -6.65 -13.63 -28.42
C VAL A 12 -6.54 -13.25 -26.95
N ALA A 13 -7.69 -12.95 -26.35
CA ALA A 13 -7.84 -12.89 -24.91
C ALA A 13 -8.29 -14.28 -24.39
N ASN A 14 -7.56 -14.78 -23.38
CA ASN A 14 -7.90 -15.91 -22.49
C ASN A 14 -7.64 -17.36 -22.95
N ASP A 15 -6.37 -17.74 -23.13
CA ASP A 15 -5.92 -19.13 -22.92
C ASP A 15 -5.24 -19.28 -21.52
N PRO A 16 -5.65 -20.23 -20.65
CA PRO A 16 -5.07 -20.44 -19.31
C PRO A 16 -3.57 -20.79 -19.25
N GLY A 17 -2.91 -21.15 -20.35
CA GLY A 17 -1.61 -21.86 -20.34
C GLY A 17 -0.29 -21.04 -20.29
N GLY A 18 -0.31 -19.71 -20.52
CA GLY A 18 0.92 -18.94 -20.75
C GLY A 18 1.74 -18.60 -19.50
N ASN A 19 2.45 -19.59 -18.92
CA ASN A 19 3.35 -19.40 -17.77
C ASN A 19 4.79 -19.89 -18.07
N VAL A 20 5.81 -19.27 -17.46
CA VAL A 20 7.22 -19.73 -17.47
C VAL A 20 7.43 -21.11 -16.84
N ARG A 21 6.42 -21.64 -16.13
CA ARG A 21 6.42 -23.01 -15.61
C ARG A 21 5.67 -24.01 -16.51
N SER A 22 5.12 -23.56 -17.64
CA SER A 22 4.40 -24.45 -18.56
C SER A 22 5.35 -25.49 -19.16
N ALA A 23 4.86 -26.73 -19.31
CA ALA A 23 5.63 -27.82 -19.89
C ALA A 23 6.14 -27.48 -21.31
N GLY A 24 5.34 -26.74 -22.08
CA GLY A 24 5.70 -26.26 -23.40
C GLY A 24 6.91 -25.32 -23.39
N PHE A 25 6.92 -24.32 -22.49
CA PHE A 25 8.03 -23.38 -22.38
C PHE A 25 9.31 -24.06 -21.83
N VAL A 26 9.17 -24.97 -20.87
CA VAL A 26 10.31 -25.78 -20.38
C VAL A 26 10.89 -26.64 -21.51
N ALA A 27 10.06 -27.23 -22.36
CA ALA A 27 10.53 -27.98 -23.53
C ALA A 27 11.34 -27.11 -24.50
N LEU A 28 10.92 -25.85 -24.73
CA LEU A 28 11.68 -24.88 -25.51
C LEU A 28 13.04 -24.56 -24.86
N LEU A 29 13.09 -24.36 -23.54
CA LEU A 29 14.35 -24.12 -22.82
C LEU A 29 15.30 -25.31 -22.93
N VAL A 30 14.83 -26.53 -22.74
CA VAL A 30 15.66 -27.75 -22.89
C VAL A 30 16.16 -27.89 -24.33
N THR A 31 15.31 -27.61 -25.31
CA THR A 31 15.68 -27.63 -26.74
C THR A 31 16.79 -26.61 -27.03
N GLN A 32 16.67 -25.39 -26.51
CA GLN A 32 17.70 -24.36 -26.63
C GLN A 32 19.00 -24.75 -25.93
N PHE A 33 18.92 -25.31 -24.71
CA PHE A 33 20.09 -25.76 -23.96
C PHE A 33 20.89 -26.77 -24.78
N LEU A 34 20.23 -27.83 -25.25
CA LEU A 34 20.88 -28.92 -25.98
C LEU A 34 21.43 -28.44 -27.33
N GLY A 35 20.71 -27.57 -28.05
CA GLY A 35 21.21 -26.99 -29.30
C GLY A 35 22.45 -26.11 -29.09
N ALA A 36 22.36 -25.12 -28.19
CA ALA A 36 23.50 -24.24 -27.91
C ALA A 36 24.70 -24.99 -27.32
N PHE A 37 24.46 -26.03 -26.51
CA PHE A 37 25.51 -26.90 -25.99
C PHE A 37 26.22 -27.64 -27.12
N ASN A 38 25.46 -28.25 -28.04
CA ASN A 38 26.02 -29.01 -29.15
C ASN A 38 26.80 -28.12 -30.13
N ASP A 39 26.25 -26.95 -30.47
CA ASP A 39 26.89 -25.96 -31.34
C ASP A 39 28.27 -25.58 -30.82
N ASN A 40 28.37 -25.26 -29.53
CA ASN A 40 29.64 -24.87 -28.91
C ASN A 40 30.56 -26.07 -28.72
N MET A 41 30.03 -27.24 -28.36
CA MET A 41 30.81 -28.47 -28.23
C MET A 41 31.49 -28.85 -29.53
N PHE A 42 30.78 -28.85 -30.66
CA PHE A 42 31.35 -29.16 -31.95
C PHE A 42 32.31 -28.07 -32.42
N ARG A 43 31.93 -26.79 -32.32
CA ARG A 43 32.78 -25.67 -32.74
C ARG A 43 34.14 -25.69 -32.04
N TRP A 44 34.15 -25.85 -30.72
CA TRP A 44 35.37 -25.86 -29.92
C TRP A 44 36.13 -27.19 -29.94
N LEU A 45 35.51 -28.26 -30.46
CA LEU A 45 36.21 -29.48 -30.85
C LEU A 45 36.98 -29.30 -32.18
N VAL A 46 36.37 -28.64 -33.16
CA VAL A 46 36.93 -28.47 -34.51
C VAL A 46 38.14 -27.52 -34.52
N VAL A 47 38.11 -26.43 -33.76
CA VAL A 47 39.19 -25.42 -33.73
C VAL A 47 40.57 -26.03 -33.44
N PRO A 48 40.81 -26.78 -32.34
CA PRO A 48 42.11 -27.38 -32.05
C PRO A 48 42.49 -28.53 -33.01
N ILE A 49 41.50 -29.23 -33.59
CA ILE A 49 41.76 -30.24 -34.64
C ILE A 49 42.26 -29.56 -35.91
N GLY A 50 41.64 -28.44 -36.31
CA GLY A 50 42.06 -27.63 -37.45
C GLY A 50 43.48 -27.08 -37.29
N GLN A 51 43.86 -26.66 -36.09
CA GLN A 51 45.22 -26.20 -35.77
C GLN A 51 46.29 -27.27 -36.02
N ARG A 52 45.99 -28.54 -35.75
CA ARG A 52 46.92 -29.66 -35.99
C ARG A 52 46.98 -30.12 -37.44
N ILE A 53 45.93 -29.87 -38.23
CA ILE A 53 45.82 -30.31 -39.63
C ILE A 53 46.37 -29.26 -40.60
N ILE A 54 46.29 -27.96 -40.26
CA ILE A 54 46.77 -26.85 -41.12
C ILE A 54 48.24 -26.55 -40.80
N PRO A 55 49.19 -26.72 -41.74
CA PRO A 55 50.59 -26.37 -41.52
C PRO A 55 50.86 -24.85 -41.62
N GLY A 56 51.63 -24.27 -40.68
CA GLY A 56 52.19 -22.92 -40.78
C GLY A 56 52.21 -22.10 -39.47
N GLU A 57 53.09 -21.09 -39.37
CA GLU A 57 53.30 -20.24 -38.17
C GLU A 57 52.05 -19.44 -37.71
N ASN A 58 51.03 -19.29 -38.57
CA ASN A 58 49.79 -18.56 -38.27
C ASN A 58 48.56 -19.47 -38.11
N ALA A 59 48.73 -20.80 -38.03
CA ALA A 59 47.65 -21.78 -38.00
C ALA A 59 46.64 -21.55 -36.86
N ASP A 60 47.11 -21.09 -35.69
CA ASP A 60 46.26 -20.84 -34.51
C ASP A 60 45.23 -19.73 -34.74
N THR A 61 45.68 -18.61 -35.32
CA THR A 61 44.82 -17.45 -35.58
C THR A 61 43.91 -17.71 -36.78
N LEU A 62 44.43 -18.35 -37.84
CA LEU A 62 43.66 -18.68 -39.04
C LEU A 62 42.55 -19.69 -38.76
N SER A 63 42.80 -20.74 -37.96
CA SER A 63 41.78 -21.73 -37.59
C SER A 63 40.66 -21.12 -36.73
N LEU A 64 41.02 -20.25 -35.77
CA LEU A 64 40.06 -19.55 -34.92
C LEU A 64 39.16 -18.59 -35.72
N VAL A 65 39.76 -17.79 -36.61
CA VAL A 65 39.05 -16.85 -37.49
C VAL A 65 38.20 -17.61 -38.50
N ALA A 66 38.73 -18.65 -39.14
CA ALA A 66 37.98 -19.47 -40.11
C ALA A 66 36.78 -20.15 -39.45
N GLY A 67 36.93 -20.74 -38.26
CA GLY A 67 35.82 -21.33 -37.51
C GLY A 67 34.75 -20.30 -37.11
N GLY A 68 35.16 -19.08 -36.75
CA GLY A 68 34.23 -17.98 -36.46
C GLY A 68 33.48 -17.45 -37.68
N VAL A 69 34.18 -17.25 -38.79
CA VAL A 69 33.59 -16.79 -40.06
C VAL A 69 32.66 -17.85 -40.63
N CYS A 70 33.06 -19.13 -40.66
CA CYS A 70 32.23 -20.21 -41.18
C CYS A 70 30.92 -20.36 -40.38
N PHE A 71 30.97 -20.19 -39.06
CA PHE A 71 29.76 -20.26 -38.23
C PHE A 71 28.85 -19.02 -38.38
N THR A 72 29.42 -17.83 -38.56
CA THR A 72 28.66 -16.56 -38.59
C THR A 72 28.13 -16.18 -39.97
N LEU A 73 28.83 -16.54 -41.05
CA LEU A 73 28.44 -16.20 -42.42
C LEU A 73 27.03 -16.68 -42.81
N PRO A 74 26.57 -17.91 -42.44
CA PRO A 74 25.21 -18.34 -42.72
C PRO A 74 24.12 -17.43 -42.13
N TYR A 75 24.37 -16.76 -41.00
CA TYR A 75 23.41 -15.83 -40.41
C TYR A 75 23.15 -14.61 -41.29
N LEU A 76 24.14 -14.20 -42.09
CA LEU A 76 23.96 -13.13 -43.07
C LEU A 76 23.27 -13.63 -44.33
N LEU A 77 23.66 -14.82 -44.80
CA LEU A 77 23.13 -15.41 -46.03
C LEU A 77 21.68 -15.88 -45.88
N LEU A 78 21.27 -16.36 -44.71
CA LEU A 78 19.95 -16.95 -44.50
C LEU A 78 18.99 -16.08 -43.70
N ALA A 79 19.37 -14.84 -43.36
CA ALA A 79 18.54 -13.93 -42.56
C ALA A 79 17.13 -13.80 -43.14
N ALA A 80 16.98 -13.34 -44.39
CA ALA A 80 15.67 -13.13 -44.98
C ALA A 80 14.82 -14.42 -45.10
N THR A 81 15.46 -15.53 -45.48
CA THR A 81 14.82 -16.84 -45.60
C THR A 81 14.30 -17.34 -44.25
N SER A 82 15.10 -17.17 -43.18
CA SER A 82 14.74 -17.57 -41.82
C SER A 82 13.53 -16.82 -41.28
N GLY A 83 13.44 -15.50 -41.55
CA GLY A 83 12.30 -14.68 -41.15
C GLY A 83 11.01 -15.07 -41.87
N SER A 84 11.09 -15.24 -43.20
CA SER A 84 9.95 -15.63 -44.03
C SER A 84 9.41 -17.02 -43.67
N LEU A 85 10.29 -17.96 -43.36
CA LEU A 85 9.91 -19.30 -42.90
C LEU A 85 9.24 -19.27 -41.53
N ALA A 86 9.75 -18.46 -40.60
CA ALA A 86 9.21 -18.31 -39.26
C ALA A 86 7.85 -17.58 -39.23
N ASP A 87 7.56 -16.75 -40.22
CA ASP A 87 6.27 -16.08 -40.36
C ASP A 87 5.24 -16.98 -41.09
N ARG A 88 5.65 -17.72 -42.13
CA ARG A 88 4.75 -18.56 -42.93
C ARG A 88 4.30 -19.83 -42.22
N TYR A 89 5.23 -20.54 -41.59
CA TYR A 89 4.96 -21.83 -40.97
C TYR A 89 4.86 -21.69 -39.44
N SER A 90 4.25 -22.68 -38.79
CA SER A 90 4.30 -22.78 -37.33
C SER A 90 5.74 -22.79 -36.85
N LYS A 91 6.08 -21.90 -35.91
CA LYS A 91 7.45 -21.79 -35.34
C LYS A 91 7.92 -23.10 -34.71
N ARG A 92 7.00 -23.89 -34.16
CA ARG A 92 7.28 -25.27 -33.68
C ARG A 92 7.80 -26.16 -34.82
N THR A 93 7.17 -26.12 -35.99
CA THR A 93 7.56 -26.96 -37.14
C THR A 93 8.96 -26.60 -37.61
N ILE A 94 9.29 -25.31 -37.69
CA ILE A 94 10.63 -24.83 -38.03
C ILE A 94 11.66 -25.32 -37.00
N ILE A 95 11.35 -25.18 -35.70
CA ILE A 95 12.22 -25.65 -34.61
C ILE A 95 12.49 -27.15 -34.70
N ILE A 96 11.46 -27.99 -34.88
CA ILE A 96 11.62 -29.44 -35.02
C ILE A 96 12.44 -29.79 -36.27
N GLY A 97 12.17 -29.13 -37.40
CA GLY A 97 12.92 -29.31 -38.64
C GLY A 97 14.41 -28.99 -38.48
N CYS A 98 14.73 -27.86 -37.83
CA CYS A 98 16.11 -27.48 -37.52
C CYS A 98 16.81 -28.51 -36.60
N LYS A 99 16.14 -29.01 -35.55
CA LYS A 99 16.70 -30.02 -34.66
C LYS A 99 16.90 -31.37 -35.35
N GLY A 100 15.98 -31.77 -36.24
CA GLY A 100 16.15 -32.94 -37.09
C GLY A 100 17.35 -32.80 -38.04
N ALA A 101 17.52 -31.62 -38.66
CA ALA A 101 18.69 -31.33 -39.49
C ALA A 101 20.00 -31.37 -38.70
N GLU A 102 20.00 -30.93 -37.43
CA GLU A 102 21.17 -30.99 -36.55
C GLU A 102 21.69 -32.43 -36.37
N VAL A 103 20.81 -33.44 -36.28
CA VAL A 103 21.23 -34.85 -36.22
C VAL A 103 22.02 -35.24 -37.46
N VAL A 104 21.55 -34.85 -38.65
CA VAL A 104 22.23 -35.11 -39.93
C VAL A 104 23.56 -34.37 -39.99
N ILE A 105 23.60 -33.10 -39.57
CA ILE A 105 24.82 -32.30 -39.53
C ILE A 105 25.85 -32.92 -38.59
N MET A 106 25.44 -33.43 -37.42
CA MET A 106 26.35 -34.10 -36.48
C MET A 106 26.85 -35.47 -36.99
N LEU A 107 26.05 -36.19 -37.78
CA LEU A 107 26.52 -37.39 -38.49
C LEU A 107 27.59 -37.04 -39.52
N LEU A 108 27.37 -35.98 -40.30
CA LEU A 108 28.39 -35.44 -41.23
C LEU A 108 29.63 -34.94 -40.48
N GLY A 109 29.46 -34.30 -39.32
CA GLY A 109 30.56 -33.88 -38.45
C GLY A 109 31.39 -35.06 -37.96
N THR A 110 30.75 -36.16 -37.59
CA THR A 110 31.44 -37.40 -37.21
C THR A 110 32.23 -37.97 -38.40
N ALA A 111 31.66 -37.98 -39.59
CA ALA A 111 32.36 -38.39 -40.81
C ALA A 111 33.56 -37.47 -41.14
N ALA A 112 33.40 -36.16 -40.92
CA ALA A 112 34.47 -35.17 -41.13
C ALA A 112 35.63 -35.34 -40.14
N LEU A 113 35.35 -35.76 -38.89
CA LEU A 113 36.39 -36.09 -37.91
C LEU A 113 37.20 -37.31 -38.36
N VAL A 114 36.55 -38.33 -38.92
CA VAL A 114 37.21 -39.53 -39.45
C VAL A 114 38.06 -39.21 -40.68
N SER A 115 37.59 -38.33 -41.55
CA SER A 115 38.29 -37.97 -42.79
C SER A 115 39.49 -37.04 -42.58
N ARG A 116 39.63 -36.43 -41.39
CA ARG A 116 40.70 -35.48 -41.03
C ARG A 116 40.86 -34.31 -42.04
N SER A 117 39.77 -33.92 -42.70
CA SER A 117 39.79 -32.82 -43.68
C SER A 117 39.36 -31.53 -43.00
N ALA A 118 40.28 -30.56 -42.88
CA ALA A 118 39.98 -29.25 -42.33
C ALA A 118 38.83 -28.56 -43.10
N GLY A 119 38.85 -28.65 -44.44
CA GLY A 119 37.78 -28.10 -45.29
C GLY A 119 36.41 -28.74 -45.01
N PHE A 120 36.36 -30.06 -44.80
CA PHE A 120 35.10 -30.74 -44.49
C PHE A 120 34.60 -30.38 -43.08
N LEU A 121 35.49 -30.28 -42.09
CA LEU A 121 35.13 -29.83 -40.74
C LEU A 121 34.55 -28.41 -40.74
N PHE A 122 35.18 -27.47 -41.44
CA PHE A 122 34.66 -26.10 -41.56
C PHE A 122 33.36 -26.02 -42.37
N ALA A 123 33.17 -26.87 -43.37
CA ALA A 123 31.90 -26.98 -44.09
C ALA A 123 30.77 -27.46 -43.15
N VAL A 124 31.03 -28.41 -42.24
CA VAL A 124 30.05 -28.83 -41.23
C VAL A 124 29.78 -27.70 -40.23
N VAL A 125 30.80 -26.94 -39.79
CA VAL A 125 30.61 -25.75 -38.95
C VAL A 125 29.74 -24.70 -39.65
N PHE A 126 29.87 -24.53 -40.97
CA PHE A 126 28.99 -23.69 -41.78
C PHE A 126 27.56 -24.21 -41.83
N LEU A 127 27.36 -25.51 -42.05
CA LEU A 127 26.02 -26.12 -42.03
C LEU A 127 25.34 -26.00 -40.65
N MET A 128 26.10 -26.14 -39.58
CA MET A 128 25.63 -25.91 -38.21
C MET A 128 25.23 -24.44 -38.01
N GLY A 129 26.06 -23.49 -38.45
CA GLY A 129 25.71 -22.06 -38.46
C GLY A 129 24.44 -21.77 -39.27
N ALA A 130 24.24 -22.45 -40.40
CA ALA A 130 23.03 -22.32 -41.22
C ALA A 130 21.78 -22.83 -40.50
N GLN A 131 21.87 -23.96 -39.81
CA GLN A 131 20.79 -24.48 -38.98
C GLN A 131 20.46 -23.51 -37.83
N SER A 132 21.47 -22.96 -37.14
CA SER A 132 21.26 -22.03 -36.03
C SER A 132 20.75 -20.65 -36.48
N ALA A 133 21.06 -20.24 -37.71
CA ALA A 133 20.48 -19.06 -38.36
C ALA A 133 18.98 -19.21 -38.63
N LEU A 134 18.56 -20.37 -39.15
CA LEU A 134 17.14 -20.68 -39.39
C LEU A 134 16.34 -20.84 -38.08
N PHE A 135 16.99 -21.36 -37.03
CA PHE A 135 16.39 -21.60 -35.73
C PHE A 135 16.12 -20.32 -34.92
N GLY A 136 16.99 -19.30 -35.07
CA GLY A 136 16.97 -18.07 -34.26
C GLY A 136 15.62 -17.31 -34.24
N PRO A 137 15.10 -16.86 -35.40
CA PRO A 137 13.83 -16.12 -35.46
C PRO A 137 12.62 -16.93 -34.98
N ALA A 138 12.59 -18.24 -35.27
CA ALA A 138 11.52 -19.12 -34.81
C ALA A 138 11.52 -19.26 -33.28
N LYS A 139 12.70 -19.42 -32.66
CA LYS A 139 12.86 -19.48 -31.20
C LYS A 139 12.36 -18.22 -30.52
N PHE A 140 12.92 -17.05 -30.85
CA PHE A 140 12.55 -15.80 -30.18
C PHE A 140 11.14 -15.32 -30.55
N GLY A 141 10.67 -15.65 -31.75
CA GLY A 141 9.31 -15.37 -32.20
C GLY A 141 8.23 -16.21 -31.51
N SER A 142 8.59 -17.35 -30.92
CA SER A 142 7.67 -18.24 -30.19
C SER A 142 7.39 -17.76 -28.76
N LEU A 143 8.30 -16.97 -28.17
CA LEU A 143 8.17 -16.49 -26.79
C LEU A 143 6.87 -15.70 -26.53
N PRO A 144 6.50 -14.68 -27.36
CA PRO A 144 5.28 -13.94 -27.13
C PRO A 144 4.00 -14.70 -27.54
N GLU A 145 4.14 -15.85 -28.20
CA GLU A 145 3.01 -16.76 -28.51
C GLU A 145 2.78 -17.77 -27.38
N MET A 146 3.81 -18.10 -26.61
CA MET A 146 3.75 -19.06 -25.50
C MET A 146 3.57 -18.41 -24.12
N LEU A 147 3.97 -17.15 -23.97
CA LEU A 147 3.98 -16.45 -22.68
C LEU A 147 3.08 -15.22 -22.73
N ARG A 148 2.41 -14.93 -21.59
CA ARG A 148 1.71 -13.66 -21.38
C ARG A 148 2.71 -12.50 -21.44
N SER A 149 2.26 -11.33 -21.89
CA SER A 149 3.08 -10.10 -21.93
C SER A 149 3.77 -9.80 -20.59
N ALA A 150 3.10 -10.09 -19.47
CA ALA A 150 3.65 -9.90 -18.12
C ALA A 150 4.77 -10.88 -17.72
N GLN A 151 5.00 -11.92 -18.50
CA GLN A 151 6.06 -12.91 -18.26
C GLN A 151 7.13 -12.93 -19.33
N LEU A 152 6.97 -12.15 -20.41
CA LEU A 152 7.87 -12.15 -21.55
C LEU A 152 9.32 -11.78 -21.15
N SER A 153 9.50 -10.79 -20.27
CA SER A 153 10.84 -10.40 -19.77
C SER A 153 11.50 -11.51 -18.95
N LYS A 154 10.72 -12.23 -18.13
CA LYS A 154 11.21 -13.39 -17.35
C LYS A 154 11.57 -14.55 -18.27
N GLY A 155 10.75 -14.80 -19.29
CA GLY A 155 11.01 -15.81 -20.31
C GLY A 155 12.30 -15.57 -21.08
N ASN A 156 12.50 -14.33 -21.55
CA ASN A 156 13.76 -13.91 -22.21
C ASN A 156 14.96 -14.03 -21.27
N GLY A 157 14.83 -13.63 -20.01
CA GLY A 157 15.90 -13.79 -19.02
C GLY A 157 16.33 -15.25 -18.79
N LEU A 158 15.37 -16.18 -18.72
CA LEU A 158 15.65 -17.62 -18.63
C LEU A 158 16.25 -18.18 -19.92
N MET A 159 15.75 -17.76 -21.09
CA MET A 159 16.30 -18.14 -22.39
C MET A 159 17.76 -17.69 -22.53
N GLY A 160 18.06 -16.46 -22.09
CA GLY A 160 19.42 -15.91 -22.03
C GLY A 160 20.33 -16.75 -21.13
N LEU A 161 19.91 -17.01 -19.87
CA LEU A 161 20.65 -17.85 -18.93
C LEU A 161 20.97 -19.22 -19.52
N VAL A 162 19.96 -19.91 -20.06
CA VAL A 162 20.10 -21.26 -20.62
C VAL A 162 21.08 -21.26 -21.79
N THR A 163 21.00 -20.27 -22.67
CA THR A 163 21.91 -20.16 -23.84
C THR A 163 23.36 -19.96 -23.40
N VAL A 164 23.57 -19.11 -22.40
CA VAL A 164 24.90 -18.73 -21.89
C VAL A 164 25.54 -19.91 -21.15
N VAL A 165 24.79 -20.57 -20.26
CA VAL A 165 25.25 -21.77 -19.54
C VAL A 165 25.56 -22.91 -20.52
N ALA A 166 24.67 -23.17 -21.48
CA ALA A 166 24.88 -24.19 -22.49
C ALA A 166 26.15 -23.93 -23.32
N SER A 167 26.38 -22.68 -23.72
CA SER A 167 27.56 -22.30 -24.51
C SER A 167 28.86 -22.52 -23.74
N ALA A 168 28.89 -22.18 -22.44
CA ALA A 168 30.07 -22.36 -21.60
C ALA A 168 30.38 -23.84 -21.33
N ILE A 169 29.37 -24.64 -20.95
CA ILE A 169 29.56 -26.09 -20.73
C ILE A 169 29.94 -26.76 -22.05
N GLY A 170 29.31 -26.37 -23.17
CA GLY A 170 29.62 -26.89 -24.50
C GLY A 170 31.07 -26.61 -24.89
N THR A 171 31.57 -25.39 -24.65
CA THR A 171 32.98 -25.03 -24.89
C THR A 171 33.94 -25.95 -24.13
N VAL A 172 33.70 -26.17 -22.82
CA VAL A 172 34.51 -27.07 -21.99
C VAL A 172 34.42 -28.51 -22.49
N ALA A 173 33.22 -28.98 -22.84
CA ALA A 173 33.01 -30.33 -23.36
C ALA A 173 33.74 -30.55 -24.70
N GLY A 174 33.77 -29.55 -25.57
CA GLY A 174 34.50 -29.58 -26.85
C GLY A 174 36.01 -29.79 -26.66
N PHE A 175 36.63 -29.01 -25.78
CA PHE A 175 38.06 -29.18 -25.45
C PHE A 175 38.35 -30.54 -24.79
N ARG A 176 37.47 -31.01 -23.88
CA ARG A 176 37.63 -32.33 -23.26
C ARG A 176 37.48 -33.47 -24.26
N LEU A 177 36.54 -33.36 -25.20
CA LEU A 177 36.40 -34.32 -26.30
C LEU A 177 37.65 -34.33 -27.17
N PHE A 178 38.26 -33.17 -27.45
CA PHE A 178 39.53 -33.11 -28.17
C PHE A 178 40.64 -33.89 -27.46
N ASP A 179 40.81 -33.73 -26.14
CA ASP A 179 41.81 -34.47 -25.37
C ASP A 179 41.58 -36.00 -25.44
N VAL A 180 40.32 -36.44 -25.36
CA VAL A 180 39.94 -37.85 -25.50
C VAL A 180 40.24 -38.38 -26.90
N LEU A 181 39.96 -37.59 -27.94
CA LEU A 181 40.27 -37.97 -29.32
C LEU A 181 41.78 -38.03 -29.57
N ALA A 182 42.53 -37.07 -29.02
CA ALA A 182 43.98 -37.02 -29.15
C ALA A 182 44.65 -38.22 -28.45
N THR A 183 44.20 -38.60 -27.25
CA THR A 183 44.74 -39.76 -26.51
C THR A 183 44.37 -41.11 -27.12
N ARG A 184 43.26 -41.19 -27.87
CA ARG A 184 42.84 -42.40 -28.59
C ARG A 184 43.45 -42.54 -30.00
N GLY A 185 44.46 -41.74 -30.33
CA GLY A 185 45.18 -41.86 -31.59
C GLY A 185 44.37 -41.43 -32.82
N LEU A 186 43.50 -40.41 -32.71
CA LEU A 186 42.78 -39.85 -33.87
C LEU A 186 43.74 -39.50 -35.02
N PHE A 187 44.97 -39.10 -34.70
CA PHE A 187 46.02 -38.74 -35.65
C PHE A 187 46.97 -39.90 -35.99
N ASP A 188 46.89 -41.04 -35.29
CA ASP A 188 47.85 -42.16 -35.35
C ASP A 188 47.34 -43.40 -36.12
N GLY A 189 46.30 -43.23 -36.96
CA GLY A 189 45.83 -44.26 -37.91
C GLY A 189 44.52 -44.99 -37.53
N ALA A 190 44.09 -44.96 -36.27
CA ALA A 190 42.82 -45.58 -35.82
C ALA A 190 41.61 -44.61 -35.86
N ALA A 191 41.42 -43.91 -36.98
CA ALA A 191 40.50 -42.76 -37.09
C ALA A 191 39.03 -43.06 -36.70
N LEU A 192 38.51 -44.22 -37.11
CA LEU A 192 37.11 -44.59 -36.87
C LEU A 192 36.84 -44.92 -35.39
N ALA A 193 37.70 -45.73 -34.77
CA ALA A 193 37.58 -46.12 -33.37
C ALA A 193 37.85 -44.93 -32.42
N ALA A 194 38.72 -44.02 -32.83
CA ALA A 194 39.00 -42.78 -32.10
C ALA A 194 37.82 -41.80 -32.15
N ALA A 195 37.17 -41.61 -33.30
CA ALA A 195 36.09 -40.62 -33.48
C ALA A 195 34.72 -41.04 -32.90
N LEU A 196 34.50 -42.34 -32.66
CA LEU A 196 33.21 -42.90 -32.23
C LEU A 196 32.64 -42.25 -30.94
N PRO A 197 33.40 -42.02 -29.85
CA PRO A 197 32.87 -41.38 -28.64
C PRO A 197 32.39 -39.95 -28.87
N ALA A 198 33.09 -39.17 -29.70
CA ALA A 198 32.68 -37.82 -30.06
C ALA A 198 31.40 -37.86 -30.91
N GLY A 199 31.31 -38.78 -31.87
CA GLY A 199 30.09 -38.97 -32.67
C GLY A 199 28.87 -39.35 -31.84
N VAL A 200 29.02 -40.29 -30.90
CA VAL A 200 27.93 -40.68 -29.98
C VAL A 200 27.48 -39.50 -29.11
N ALA A 201 28.41 -38.70 -28.59
CA ALA A 201 28.09 -37.52 -27.79
C ALA A 201 27.34 -36.46 -28.62
N LEU A 202 27.87 -36.08 -29.80
CA LEU A 202 27.30 -35.05 -30.67
C LEU A 202 25.91 -35.44 -31.21
N VAL A 203 25.79 -36.67 -31.73
CA VAL A 203 24.51 -37.18 -32.27
C VAL A 203 23.51 -37.44 -31.15
N GLY A 204 23.96 -37.96 -30.00
CA GLY A 204 23.10 -38.19 -28.83
C GLY A 204 22.47 -36.91 -28.30
N VAL A 205 23.25 -35.83 -28.20
CA VAL A 205 22.74 -34.51 -27.81
C VAL A 205 21.75 -33.96 -28.84
N ALA A 206 22.06 -34.06 -30.15
CA ALA A 206 21.15 -33.63 -31.22
C ALA A 206 19.82 -34.40 -31.19
N ALA A 207 19.86 -35.72 -30.99
CA ALA A 207 18.70 -36.58 -30.88
C ALA A 207 17.85 -36.24 -29.63
N ALA A 208 18.49 -36.06 -28.48
CA ALA A 208 17.82 -35.62 -27.25
C ALA A 208 17.15 -34.24 -27.43
N GLY A 209 17.82 -33.30 -28.11
CA GLY A 209 17.26 -31.99 -28.43
C GLY A 209 16.05 -32.08 -29.38
N THR A 210 16.09 -33.00 -30.35
CA THR A 210 14.95 -33.27 -31.23
C THR A 210 13.77 -33.83 -30.45
N LEU A 211 13.99 -34.83 -29.58
CA LEU A 211 12.94 -35.39 -28.72
C LEU A 211 12.32 -34.35 -27.78
N ALA A 212 13.14 -33.45 -27.22
CA ALA A 212 12.66 -32.34 -26.39
C ALA A 212 11.74 -31.39 -27.17
N SER A 213 12.11 -31.07 -28.42
CA SER A 213 11.34 -30.15 -29.26
C SER A 213 9.93 -30.67 -29.62
N LEU A 214 9.72 -31.99 -29.63
CA LEU A 214 8.42 -32.61 -29.91
C LEU A 214 7.36 -32.28 -28.84
N ARG A 215 7.79 -32.00 -27.59
CA ARG A 215 6.89 -31.63 -26.48
C ARG A 215 6.42 -30.18 -26.50
N MET A 216 6.89 -29.37 -27.45
CA MET A 216 6.38 -28.01 -27.61
C MET A 216 4.92 -28.00 -28.10
N PRO A 217 4.08 -27.05 -27.67
CA PRO A 217 2.71 -26.89 -28.17
C PRO A 217 2.73 -26.37 -29.62
N ARG A 218 1.73 -26.76 -30.41
CA ARG A 218 1.57 -26.23 -31.77
C ARG A 218 1.20 -24.75 -31.68
N LEU A 219 1.94 -23.91 -32.40
CA LEU A 219 1.73 -22.46 -32.46
C LEU A 219 1.11 -22.08 -33.81
N PRO A 220 0.14 -21.16 -33.86
CA PRO A 220 -0.45 -20.72 -35.13
C PRO A 220 0.61 -20.04 -36.01
N PRO A 221 0.56 -20.22 -37.34
CA PRO A 221 1.42 -19.46 -38.26
C PRO A 221 1.07 -17.97 -38.20
N ALA A 222 2.08 -17.11 -38.25
CA ALA A 222 1.90 -15.66 -38.15
C ALA A 222 1.31 -15.04 -39.44
N ASN A 223 1.67 -15.58 -40.60
CA ASN A 223 1.16 -15.17 -41.91
C ASN A 223 1.24 -16.35 -42.91
N ALA A 224 0.22 -17.20 -42.93
CA ALA A 224 0.18 -18.41 -43.76
C ALA A 224 0.28 -18.12 -45.27
N ASP A 225 -0.14 -16.93 -45.72
CA ASP A 225 -0.21 -16.52 -47.13
C ASP A 225 1.10 -15.92 -47.67
N ALA A 226 2.15 -15.84 -46.85
CA ALA A 226 3.43 -15.27 -47.27
C ALA A 226 4.10 -16.10 -48.39
N GLN A 227 4.49 -15.44 -49.49
CA GLN A 227 5.24 -16.09 -50.57
C GLN A 227 6.69 -16.35 -50.15
N LEU A 228 7.17 -17.59 -50.34
CA LEU A 228 8.57 -17.94 -50.09
C LEU A 228 9.39 -17.65 -51.34
N LYS A 229 10.34 -16.73 -51.23
CA LYS A 229 11.31 -16.43 -52.29
C LYS A 229 12.69 -16.83 -51.79
N PHE A 230 13.29 -17.84 -52.44
CA PHE A 230 14.63 -18.33 -52.11
C PHE A 230 15.70 -17.47 -52.80
N ASN A 231 15.75 -16.17 -52.47
CA ASN A 231 16.84 -15.29 -52.89
C ASN A 231 17.32 -14.45 -51.69
N PRO A 232 18.50 -14.79 -51.12
CA PRO A 232 18.97 -14.19 -49.89
C PRO A 232 19.30 -12.70 -50.02
N VAL A 233 19.71 -12.23 -51.20
CA VAL A 233 20.08 -10.83 -51.41
C VAL A 233 18.85 -9.97 -51.66
N SER A 234 17.93 -10.41 -52.51
CA SER A 234 16.74 -9.61 -52.86
C SER A 234 15.71 -9.50 -51.73
N GLU A 235 15.69 -10.46 -50.79
CA GLU A 235 14.74 -10.49 -49.67
C GLU A 235 15.28 -9.82 -48.38
N THR A 236 16.61 -9.68 -48.26
CA THR A 236 17.21 -9.01 -47.08
C THR A 236 16.94 -7.50 -47.08
N VAL A 237 16.93 -6.86 -48.26
CA VAL A 237 16.68 -5.42 -48.38
C VAL A 237 15.25 -5.04 -47.94
N PRO A 238 14.17 -5.71 -48.38
CA PRO A 238 12.82 -5.49 -47.84
C PRO A 238 12.70 -5.75 -46.34
N ALA A 239 13.35 -6.79 -45.81
CA ALA A 239 13.33 -7.09 -44.38
C ALA A 239 14.01 -5.98 -43.54
N LEU A 240 15.14 -5.46 -44.02
CA LEU A 240 15.81 -4.30 -43.41
C LEU A 240 14.98 -3.03 -43.57
N ALA A 241 14.33 -2.82 -44.71
CA ALA A 241 13.43 -1.68 -44.91
C ALA A 241 12.23 -1.72 -43.95
N ALA A 242 11.66 -2.91 -43.70
CA ALA A 242 10.60 -3.09 -42.70
C ALA A 242 11.09 -2.73 -41.29
N LEU A 243 12.30 -3.16 -40.91
CA LEU A 243 12.93 -2.76 -39.64
C LEU A 243 13.19 -1.24 -39.56
N TRP A 244 13.63 -0.62 -40.66
CA TRP A 244 13.93 0.82 -40.75
C TRP A 244 12.70 1.72 -40.78
N SER A 245 11.56 1.19 -41.24
CA SER A 245 10.30 1.93 -41.26
C SER A 245 9.82 2.33 -39.86
N ASP A 246 10.08 1.50 -38.83
CA ASP A 246 9.84 1.86 -37.44
C ASP A 246 11.13 2.26 -36.73
N ARG A 247 11.28 3.57 -36.50
CA ARG A 247 12.41 4.14 -35.76
C ARG A 247 12.64 3.50 -34.40
N ARG A 248 11.60 2.99 -33.72
CA ARG A 248 11.72 2.32 -32.41
C ARG A 248 12.37 0.94 -32.55
N LEU A 249 11.89 0.14 -33.50
CA LEU A 249 12.42 -1.20 -33.76
C LEU A 249 13.86 -1.12 -34.27
N PHE A 250 14.15 -0.20 -35.21
CA PHE A 250 15.51 0.01 -35.70
C PHE A 250 16.51 0.37 -34.60
N ARG A 251 16.18 1.35 -33.74
CA ARG A 251 17.06 1.74 -32.61
C ARG A 251 17.29 0.59 -31.64
N THR A 252 16.25 -0.22 -31.41
CA THR A 252 16.33 -1.40 -30.54
C THR A 252 17.25 -2.47 -31.13
N ALA A 253 17.09 -2.77 -32.42
CA ALA A 253 17.96 -3.70 -33.14
C ALA A 253 19.43 -3.22 -33.19
N LEU A 254 19.66 -1.92 -33.35
CA LEU A 254 21.00 -1.33 -33.26
C LEU A 254 21.60 -1.49 -31.85
N GLY A 255 20.79 -1.31 -30.81
CA GLY A 255 21.19 -1.56 -29.42
C GLY A 255 21.57 -3.02 -29.18
N ILE A 256 20.74 -3.97 -29.60
CA ILE A 256 21.04 -5.41 -29.52
C ILE A 256 22.33 -5.74 -30.29
N GLY A 257 22.49 -5.20 -31.49
CA GLY A 257 23.70 -5.38 -32.29
C GLY A 257 24.95 -4.80 -31.63
N PHE A 258 24.84 -3.64 -30.96
CA PHE A 258 25.93 -3.06 -30.18
C PHE A 258 26.31 -3.92 -28.97
N PHE A 259 25.35 -4.56 -28.31
CA PHE A 259 25.65 -5.54 -27.26
C PHE A 259 26.48 -6.71 -27.83
N TRP A 260 26.03 -7.30 -28.94
CA TRP A 260 26.74 -8.43 -29.55
C TRP A 260 28.12 -8.05 -30.09
N PHE A 261 28.28 -6.82 -30.58
CA PHE A 261 29.57 -6.23 -30.91
C PHE A 261 30.53 -6.23 -29.72
N LEU A 262 30.08 -5.69 -28.57
CA LEU A 262 30.89 -5.64 -27.35
C LEU A 262 31.15 -7.03 -26.76
N ALA A 263 30.15 -7.92 -26.78
CA ALA A 263 30.28 -9.29 -26.29
C ALA A 263 31.32 -10.06 -27.10
N SER A 264 31.29 -9.94 -28.44
CA SER A 264 32.29 -10.53 -29.32
C SER A 264 33.69 -9.95 -29.08
N LEU A 265 33.80 -8.63 -28.97
CA LEU A 265 35.08 -7.97 -28.67
C LEU A 265 35.66 -8.42 -27.31
N ALA A 266 34.82 -8.53 -26.27
CA ALA A 266 35.23 -9.02 -24.96
C ALA A 266 35.64 -10.50 -25.00
N GLN A 267 34.89 -11.35 -25.72
CA GLN A 267 35.20 -12.76 -25.88
C GLN A 267 36.54 -12.99 -26.58
N LEU A 268 36.82 -12.25 -27.66
CA LEU A 268 38.11 -12.29 -28.37
C LEU A 268 39.27 -11.80 -27.49
N ASN A 269 38.99 -10.88 -26.56
CA ASN A 269 40.00 -10.25 -25.72
C ASN A 269 40.30 -11.03 -24.42
N ILE A 270 39.45 -11.99 -24.00
CA ILE A 270 39.67 -12.74 -22.74
C ILE A 270 40.95 -13.57 -22.79
N ASP A 271 41.22 -14.25 -23.91
CA ASP A 271 42.41 -15.10 -24.04
C ASP A 271 43.72 -14.32 -23.89
N PRO A 272 43.96 -13.24 -24.68
CA PRO A 272 45.16 -12.42 -24.51
C PRO A 272 45.17 -11.66 -23.18
N PHE A 273 44.01 -11.28 -22.62
CA PHE A 273 43.96 -10.66 -21.30
C PHE A 273 44.42 -11.62 -20.19
N GLY A 274 43.97 -12.87 -20.21
CA GLY A 274 44.40 -13.87 -19.24
C GLY A 274 45.88 -14.25 -19.38
N ALA A 275 46.34 -14.48 -20.62
CA ALA A 275 47.70 -14.95 -20.87
C ALA A 275 48.76 -13.85 -20.77
N GLU A 276 48.53 -12.68 -21.39
CA GLU A 276 49.55 -11.62 -21.50
C GLU A 276 49.51 -10.62 -20.35
N VAL A 277 48.31 -10.32 -19.81
CA VAL A 277 48.16 -9.30 -18.75
C VAL A 277 48.17 -9.95 -17.36
N LEU A 278 47.38 -11.02 -17.17
CA LEU A 278 47.27 -11.68 -15.87
C LEU A 278 48.33 -12.77 -15.64
N GLY A 279 49.11 -13.13 -16.67
CA GLY A 279 50.15 -14.17 -16.58
C GLY A 279 49.62 -15.57 -16.30
N LEU A 280 48.36 -15.86 -16.66
CA LEU A 280 47.72 -17.16 -16.41
C LEU A 280 48.24 -18.22 -17.40
N ALA A 281 48.38 -19.45 -16.93
CA ALA A 281 48.59 -20.58 -17.82
C ALA A 281 47.36 -20.78 -18.72
N LYS A 282 47.55 -21.23 -19.97
CA LYS A 282 46.46 -21.42 -20.96
C LYS A 282 45.27 -22.24 -20.42
N LYS A 283 45.52 -23.20 -19.53
CA LYS A 283 44.47 -24.02 -18.88
C LYS A 283 43.57 -23.25 -17.91
N ASP A 284 44.06 -22.16 -17.32
CA ASP A 284 43.39 -21.39 -16.27
C ASP A 284 42.65 -20.16 -16.82
N VAL A 285 42.97 -19.72 -18.04
CA VAL A 285 42.28 -18.63 -18.76
C VAL A 285 40.77 -18.89 -18.91
N GLY A 286 40.37 -20.17 -19.03
CA GLY A 286 38.96 -20.56 -19.13
C GLY A 286 38.10 -20.13 -17.92
N ILE A 287 38.71 -19.88 -16.76
CA ILE A 287 38.01 -19.38 -15.56
C ILE A 287 37.46 -17.97 -15.82
N LEU A 288 38.21 -17.11 -16.51
CA LEU A 288 37.79 -15.74 -16.80
C LEU A 288 36.54 -15.70 -17.70
N LEU A 289 36.52 -16.57 -18.72
CA LEU A 289 35.36 -16.71 -19.60
C LEU A 289 34.15 -17.25 -18.82
N ALA A 290 34.35 -18.25 -17.95
CA ALA A 290 33.29 -18.78 -17.10
C ALA A 290 32.69 -17.72 -16.16
N ILE A 291 33.53 -16.84 -15.60
CA ILE A 291 33.09 -15.74 -14.74
C ILE A 291 32.29 -14.69 -15.50
N LEU A 292 32.75 -14.27 -16.69
CA LEU A 292 32.00 -13.34 -17.55
C LEU A 292 30.62 -13.92 -17.93
N VAL A 293 30.59 -15.19 -18.33
CA VAL A 293 29.37 -15.95 -18.66
C VAL A 293 28.44 -16.05 -17.45
N ALA A 294 28.96 -16.36 -16.27
CA ALA A 294 28.18 -16.43 -15.04
C ALA A 294 27.53 -15.07 -14.71
N GLY A 295 28.29 -13.98 -14.88
CA GLY A 295 27.79 -12.61 -14.77
C GLY A 295 26.65 -12.34 -15.75
N LEU A 296 26.82 -12.70 -17.02
CA LEU A 296 25.79 -12.54 -18.06
C LEU A 296 24.51 -13.33 -17.76
N GLY A 297 24.63 -14.55 -17.26
CA GLY A 297 23.50 -15.36 -16.79
C GLY A 297 22.76 -14.69 -15.63
N ALA A 298 23.51 -14.21 -14.61
CA ALA A 298 22.94 -13.49 -13.48
C ALA A 298 22.23 -12.20 -13.91
N GLY A 299 22.87 -11.39 -14.77
CA GLY A 299 22.30 -10.17 -15.35
C GLY A 299 21.02 -10.43 -16.14
N SER A 300 20.97 -11.53 -16.90
CA SER A 300 19.79 -11.90 -17.69
C SER A 300 18.58 -12.23 -16.82
N VAL A 301 18.79 -12.98 -15.72
CA VAL A 301 17.75 -13.30 -14.74
C VAL A 301 17.33 -12.05 -13.98
N LEU A 302 18.30 -11.22 -13.55
CA LEU A 302 18.03 -9.96 -12.86
C LEU A 302 17.19 -9.01 -13.71
N ALA A 303 17.51 -8.88 -15.01
CA ALA A 303 16.72 -8.08 -15.94
C ALA A 303 15.26 -8.58 -16.04
N GLY A 304 15.07 -9.89 -16.15
CA GLY A 304 13.74 -10.51 -16.18
C GLY A 304 12.96 -10.32 -14.87
N TRP A 305 13.65 -10.32 -13.73
CA TRP A 305 13.03 -10.13 -12.41
C TRP A 305 12.71 -8.66 -12.11
N TRP A 306 13.67 -7.75 -12.28
CA TRP A 306 13.51 -6.29 -12.08
C TRP A 306 12.50 -5.66 -13.02
N SER A 307 12.26 -6.28 -14.18
CA SER A 307 11.20 -5.87 -15.10
C SER A 307 9.79 -5.90 -14.49
N GLY A 308 9.57 -6.55 -13.33
CA GLY A 308 8.33 -6.44 -12.56
C GLY A 308 7.07 -6.87 -13.31
N GLY A 309 7.22 -7.72 -14.33
CA GLY A 309 6.16 -8.16 -15.24
C GLY A 309 5.73 -7.12 -16.28
N LYS A 310 6.62 -6.21 -16.67
CA LYS A 310 6.45 -5.26 -17.78
C LYS A 310 7.68 -5.29 -18.69
N VAL A 311 7.59 -4.68 -19.86
CA VAL A 311 8.79 -4.39 -20.68
C VAL A 311 9.41 -3.10 -20.17
N GLU A 312 10.44 -3.20 -19.33
CA GLU A 312 11.02 -2.06 -18.62
C GLU A 312 12.37 -1.64 -19.22
N LEU A 313 12.31 -0.76 -20.23
CA LEU A 313 13.50 -0.21 -20.88
C LEU A 313 14.35 0.68 -19.96
N GLY A 314 13.84 1.08 -18.79
CA GLY A 314 14.57 1.88 -17.81
C GLY A 314 15.80 1.17 -17.22
N ILE A 315 15.92 -0.15 -17.41
CA ILE A 315 17.08 -0.96 -17.00
C ILE A 315 18.27 -0.73 -17.95
N VAL A 316 18.04 -0.45 -19.23
CA VAL A 316 19.08 -0.39 -20.28
C VAL A 316 20.20 0.62 -19.95
N PRO A 317 19.91 1.88 -19.56
CA PRO A 317 20.98 2.83 -19.21
C PRO A 317 21.84 2.37 -18.02
N LEU A 318 21.28 1.66 -17.04
CA LEU A 318 22.05 1.10 -15.94
C LEU A 318 23.00 0.01 -16.43
N GLY A 319 22.54 -0.83 -17.35
CA GLY A 319 23.39 -1.78 -18.06
C GLY A 319 24.52 -1.08 -18.81
N THR A 320 24.24 0.00 -19.55
CA THR A 320 25.28 0.76 -20.28
C THR A 320 26.32 1.40 -19.35
N ILE A 321 25.89 2.00 -18.24
CA ILE A 321 26.80 2.56 -17.23
C ILE A 321 27.64 1.45 -16.60
N GLY A 322 27.04 0.31 -16.26
CA GLY A 322 27.75 -0.86 -15.73
C GLY A 322 28.81 -1.39 -16.69
N ILE A 323 28.53 -1.42 -17.99
CA ILE A 323 29.50 -1.80 -19.03
C ILE A 323 30.69 -0.82 -19.04
N ILE A 324 30.43 0.50 -19.05
CA ILE A 324 31.48 1.53 -19.06
C ILE A 324 32.37 1.38 -17.82
N VAL A 325 31.78 1.34 -16.63
CA VAL A 325 32.52 1.25 -15.37
C VAL A 325 33.33 -0.03 -15.31
N SER A 326 32.72 -1.18 -15.64
CA SER A 326 33.42 -2.47 -15.57
C SER A 326 34.56 -2.56 -16.59
N ALA A 327 34.35 -2.09 -17.83
CA ALA A 327 35.39 -2.10 -18.86
C ALA A 327 36.58 -1.19 -18.52
N LEU A 328 36.33 0.01 -17.99
CA LEU A 328 37.40 0.92 -17.54
C LEU A 328 38.15 0.38 -16.32
N LEU A 329 37.43 -0.25 -15.38
CA LEU A 329 38.07 -0.84 -14.20
C LEU A 329 38.80 -2.16 -14.50
N LEU A 330 38.42 -2.87 -15.57
CA LEU A 330 39.22 -3.98 -16.11
C LEU A 330 40.58 -3.50 -16.61
N PHE A 331 40.62 -2.36 -17.31
CA PHE A 331 41.88 -1.73 -17.70
C PHE A 331 42.75 -1.41 -16.47
N VAL A 332 42.18 -0.74 -15.46
CA VAL A 332 42.89 -0.39 -14.22
C VAL A 332 43.40 -1.66 -13.51
N SER A 333 42.55 -2.67 -13.33
CA SER A 333 42.95 -3.92 -12.67
C SER A 333 44.07 -4.65 -13.40
N GLY A 334 44.07 -4.63 -14.73
CA GLY A 334 45.13 -5.21 -15.56
C GLY A 334 46.46 -4.47 -15.46
N THR A 335 46.46 -3.17 -15.14
CA THR A 335 47.70 -2.39 -14.90
C THR A 335 48.30 -2.60 -13.50
N GLN A 336 47.55 -3.21 -12.58
CA GLN A 336 47.96 -3.42 -11.18
C GLN A 336 48.51 -4.84 -10.92
N VAL A 337 48.68 -5.65 -11.97
CA VAL A 337 49.19 -7.02 -11.85
C VAL A 337 50.71 -6.98 -11.77
N ASP A 338 51.25 -7.66 -10.76
CA ASP A 338 52.68 -7.86 -10.61
C ASP A 338 53.06 -9.21 -11.22
N SER A 339 53.88 -9.17 -12.28
CA SER A 339 54.34 -10.36 -13.01
C SER A 339 55.27 -11.27 -12.19
N THR A 340 55.70 -10.83 -10.99
CA THR A 340 56.61 -11.59 -10.13
C THR A 340 55.91 -12.51 -9.12
N LEU A 341 54.60 -12.35 -8.91
CA LEU A 341 53.81 -13.14 -7.95
C LEU A 341 53.00 -14.25 -8.65
N PRO A 342 52.64 -15.34 -7.93
CA PRO A 342 51.75 -16.38 -8.49
C PRO A 342 50.43 -15.76 -8.96
N ALA A 343 50.07 -15.98 -10.23
CA ALA A 343 48.90 -15.35 -10.86
C ALA A 343 47.56 -15.64 -10.15
N LEU A 344 47.42 -16.86 -9.60
CA LEU A 344 46.25 -17.26 -8.81
C LEU A 344 46.38 -16.74 -7.38
N GLY A 345 45.56 -15.75 -7.01
CA GLY A 345 45.49 -15.19 -5.66
C GLY A 345 45.95 -13.73 -5.53
N GLN A 346 46.46 -13.12 -6.60
CA GLN A 346 46.76 -11.68 -6.60
C GLN A 346 45.48 -10.85 -6.53
N ALA A 347 45.56 -9.68 -5.90
CA ALA A 347 44.46 -8.72 -5.84
C ALA A 347 44.01 -8.29 -7.26
N GLY A 348 44.94 -8.10 -8.19
CA GLY A 348 44.64 -7.76 -9.59
C GLY A 348 43.76 -8.81 -10.28
N PHE A 349 44.09 -10.09 -10.14
CA PHE A 349 43.29 -11.21 -10.67
C PHE A 349 41.87 -11.25 -10.06
N LEU A 350 41.74 -11.09 -8.74
CA LEU A 350 40.44 -11.08 -8.06
C LEU A 350 39.57 -9.89 -8.50
N TRP A 351 40.15 -8.70 -8.64
CA TRP A 351 39.45 -7.53 -9.16
C TRP A 351 39.06 -7.71 -10.62
N SER A 352 39.93 -8.28 -11.46
CA SER A 352 39.57 -8.60 -12.85
C SER A 352 38.42 -9.62 -12.91
N CYS A 353 38.41 -10.64 -12.05
CA CYS A 353 37.29 -11.57 -11.93
C CYS A 353 35.99 -10.85 -11.53
N PHE A 354 36.04 -9.98 -10.52
CA PHE A 354 34.87 -9.21 -10.10
C PHE A 354 34.35 -8.30 -11.21
N TRP A 355 35.22 -7.56 -11.90
CA TRP A 355 34.80 -6.66 -12.97
C TRP A 355 34.38 -7.39 -14.25
N LEU A 356 34.92 -8.58 -14.55
CA LEU A 356 34.39 -9.45 -15.62
C LEU A 356 33.00 -9.95 -15.28
N PHE A 357 32.76 -10.36 -14.02
CA PHE A 357 31.43 -10.73 -13.57
C PHE A 357 30.44 -9.56 -13.71
N GLN A 358 30.83 -8.36 -13.25
CA GLN A 358 29.99 -7.17 -13.35
C GLN A 358 29.77 -6.71 -14.79
N LEU A 359 30.77 -6.84 -15.66
CA LEU A 359 30.63 -6.60 -17.10
C LEU A 359 29.56 -7.52 -17.68
N GLY A 360 29.58 -8.81 -17.33
CA GLY A 360 28.55 -9.77 -17.70
C GLY A 360 27.17 -9.37 -17.19
N VAL A 361 27.04 -9.05 -15.90
CA VAL A 361 25.77 -8.63 -15.28
C VAL A 361 25.20 -7.41 -16.02
N ALA A 362 26.03 -6.39 -16.24
CA ALA A 362 25.65 -5.17 -16.94
C ALA A 362 25.21 -5.43 -18.39
N ALA A 363 25.88 -6.35 -19.08
CA ALA A 363 25.55 -6.75 -20.44
C ALA A 363 24.18 -7.48 -20.49
N GLY A 364 23.86 -8.32 -19.50
CA GLY A 364 22.53 -8.94 -19.38
C GLY A 364 21.41 -7.93 -19.10
N LEU A 365 21.66 -6.96 -18.21
CA LEU A 365 20.75 -5.84 -17.93
C LEU A 365 20.50 -4.94 -19.14
N PHE A 366 21.47 -4.83 -20.04
CA PHE A 366 21.35 -4.07 -21.28
C PHE A 366 20.57 -4.83 -22.36
N ASN A 367 20.87 -6.11 -22.60
CA ASN A 367 20.34 -6.85 -23.75
C ASN A 367 18.90 -7.34 -23.56
N ILE A 368 18.57 -7.96 -22.42
CA ILE A 368 17.25 -8.60 -22.20
C ILE A 368 16.07 -7.64 -22.36
N PRO A 369 16.10 -6.40 -21.83
CA PRO A 369 15.00 -5.45 -22.02
C PRO A 369 14.82 -5.06 -23.50
N LEU A 370 15.91 -4.94 -24.26
CA LEU A 370 15.87 -4.61 -25.69
C LEU A 370 15.29 -5.76 -26.52
N GLU A 371 15.72 -7.01 -26.27
CA GLU A 371 15.16 -8.19 -26.94
C GLU A 371 13.65 -8.33 -26.66
N THR A 372 13.27 -8.18 -25.38
CA THR A 372 11.86 -8.23 -24.97
C THR A 372 11.04 -7.13 -25.64
N TYR A 373 11.59 -5.92 -25.73
CA TYR A 373 10.92 -4.79 -26.38
C TYR A 373 10.76 -4.99 -27.89
N LEU A 374 11.81 -5.48 -28.57
CA LEU A 374 11.76 -5.79 -29.99
C LEU A 374 10.66 -6.83 -30.28
N GLN A 375 10.59 -7.90 -29.49
CA GLN A 375 9.57 -8.95 -29.63
C GLN A 375 8.15 -8.43 -29.37
N HIS A 376 7.98 -7.62 -28.33
CA HIS A 376 6.67 -7.11 -27.92
C HIS A 376 6.10 -6.09 -28.92
N MET A 377 6.96 -5.21 -29.46
CA MET A 377 6.54 -4.15 -30.37
C MET A 377 6.43 -4.61 -31.84
N SER A 378 7.03 -5.75 -32.19
CA SER A 378 6.96 -6.28 -33.55
C SER A 378 5.54 -6.75 -33.90
N ASN A 379 5.04 -6.31 -35.06
CA ASN A 379 3.75 -6.77 -35.60
C ASN A 379 3.75 -8.30 -35.71
N VAL A 380 2.66 -8.93 -35.24
CA VAL A 380 2.51 -10.39 -35.21
C VAL A 380 2.75 -11.00 -36.59
N ARG A 381 2.24 -10.38 -37.68
CA ARG A 381 2.33 -10.92 -39.05
C ARG A 381 3.73 -10.92 -39.68
N GLN A 382 4.65 -10.11 -39.15
CA GLN A 382 6.01 -9.93 -39.71
C GLN A 382 7.11 -10.09 -38.63
N ARG A 383 6.77 -10.70 -37.48
CA ARG A 383 7.66 -10.76 -36.32
C ARG A 383 8.93 -11.54 -36.64
N GLY A 384 8.83 -12.66 -37.35
CA GLY A 384 9.97 -13.48 -37.79
C GLY A 384 10.90 -12.68 -38.69
N THR A 385 10.34 -11.94 -39.65
CA THR A 385 11.09 -11.06 -40.56
C THR A 385 11.86 -9.97 -39.81
N ILE A 386 11.21 -9.28 -38.86
CA ILE A 386 11.85 -8.22 -38.04
C ILE A 386 12.97 -8.81 -37.16
N LEU A 387 12.74 -9.97 -36.53
CA LEU A 387 13.76 -10.64 -35.71
C LEU A 387 14.95 -11.09 -36.56
N ALA A 388 14.71 -11.57 -37.77
CA ALA A 388 15.77 -11.96 -38.69
C ALA A 388 16.59 -10.75 -39.18
N ALA A 389 15.94 -9.63 -39.49
CA ALA A 389 16.62 -8.37 -39.81
C ALA A 389 17.48 -7.86 -38.63
N SER A 390 16.99 -7.98 -37.40
CA SER A 390 17.77 -7.66 -36.20
C SER A 390 18.99 -8.57 -36.02
N ASN A 391 18.83 -9.88 -36.29
CA ASN A 391 19.97 -10.81 -36.30
C ASN A 391 21.00 -10.42 -37.36
N PHE A 392 20.56 -10.09 -38.58
CA PHE A 392 21.46 -9.62 -39.64
C PHE A 392 22.31 -8.43 -39.20
N VAL A 393 21.70 -7.41 -38.58
CA VAL A 393 22.42 -6.25 -38.01
C VAL A 393 23.42 -6.70 -36.94
N SER A 394 22.99 -7.58 -36.04
CA SER A 394 23.83 -8.06 -34.93
C SER A 394 25.05 -8.84 -35.41
N PHE A 395 24.88 -9.78 -36.33
CA PHE A 395 25.98 -10.58 -36.88
C PHE A 395 26.91 -9.76 -37.80
N SER A 396 26.39 -8.75 -38.49
CA SER A 396 27.22 -7.79 -39.22
C SER A 396 28.16 -7.03 -38.29
N LEU A 397 27.64 -6.59 -37.14
CA LEU A 397 28.45 -5.92 -36.12
C LEU A 397 29.43 -6.88 -35.41
N ILE A 398 29.05 -8.14 -35.17
CA ILE A 398 30.00 -9.16 -34.68
C ILE A 398 31.21 -9.27 -35.63
N LEU A 399 30.99 -9.37 -36.95
CA LEU A 399 32.10 -9.42 -37.91
C LEU A 399 32.95 -8.14 -37.89
N ALA A 400 32.32 -6.97 -37.78
CA ALA A 400 33.03 -5.70 -37.63
C ALA A 400 33.89 -5.67 -36.35
N SER A 401 33.43 -6.27 -35.25
CA SER A 401 34.19 -6.37 -33.99
C SER A 401 35.45 -7.20 -34.14
N CYS A 402 35.43 -8.28 -34.94
CA CYS A 402 36.61 -9.10 -35.24
C CYS A 402 37.66 -8.28 -36.00
N GLY A 403 37.23 -7.51 -37.00
CA GLY A 403 38.10 -6.60 -37.75
C GLY A 403 38.69 -5.50 -36.86
N LEU A 404 37.88 -4.89 -35.99
CA LEU A 404 38.34 -3.90 -35.03
C LEU A 404 39.34 -4.50 -34.03
N PHE A 405 39.07 -5.69 -33.49
CA PHE A 405 39.99 -6.38 -32.58
C PHE A 405 41.36 -6.58 -33.22
N TYR A 406 41.39 -7.07 -34.47
CA TYR A 406 42.61 -7.23 -35.25
C TYR A 406 43.34 -5.88 -35.42
N LEU A 407 42.63 -4.82 -35.82
CA LEU A 407 43.17 -3.48 -36.00
C LEU A 407 43.77 -2.91 -34.69
N LEU A 408 43.06 -3.04 -33.56
CA LEU A 408 43.53 -2.54 -32.27
C LEU A 408 44.78 -3.29 -31.78
N ARG A 409 44.82 -4.62 -31.95
CA ARG A 409 45.90 -5.49 -31.46
C ARG A 409 47.12 -5.51 -32.36
N ARG A 410 46.94 -5.57 -33.68
CA ARG A 410 48.04 -5.65 -34.67
C ARG A 410 48.38 -4.31 -35.31
N GLY A 411 47.39 -3.46 -35.57
CA GLY A 411 47.60 -2.15 -36.20
C GLY A 411 48.08 -1.09 -35.23
N PHE A 412 47.43 -0.98 -34.06
CA PHE A 412 47.76 -0.01 -33.01
C PHE A 412 48.59 -0.58 -31.86
N SER A 413 48.92 -1.87 -31.89
CA SER A 413 49.73 -2.56 -30.86
C SER A 413 49.22 -2.37 -29.43
N LEU A 414 47.90 -2.25 -29.24
CA LEU A 414 47.30 -2.07 -27.91
C LEU A 414 47.38 -3.36 -27.08
N SER A 415 47.63 -3.21 -25.77
CA SER A 415 47.52 -4.31 -24.82
C SER A 415 46.05 -4.78 -24.68
N ALA A 416 45.83 -6.01 -24.21
CA ALA A 416 44.48 -6.53 -24.02
C ALA A 416 43.66 -5.69 -23.01
N SER A 417 44.31 -5.14 -21.98
CA SER A 417 43.70 -4.14 -21.08
C SER A 417 43.29 -2.87 -21.82
N GLY A 418 44.12 -2.41 -22.77
CA GLY A 418 43.82 -1.25 -23.61
C GLY A 418 42.58 -1.45 -24.49
N VAL A 419 42.30 -2.68 -24.93
CA VAL A 419 41.07 -3.00 -25.67
C VAL A 419 39.82 -2.80 -24.80
N PHE A 420 39.85 -3.19 -23.51
CA PHE A 420 38.75 -2.90 -22.58
C PHE A 420 38.56 -1.39 -22.33
N MET A 421 39.65 -0.63 -22.26
CA MET A 421 39.57 0.84 -22.16
C MET A 421 38.86 1.44 -23.38
N ILE A 422 39.24 1.05 -24.59
CA ILE A 422 38.60 1.53 -25.84
C ILE A 422 37.12 1.12 -25.88
N ALA A 423 36.80 -0.12 -25.47
CA ALA A 423 35.41 -0.58 -25.38
C ALA A 423 34.59 0.28 -24.39
N GLY A 424 35.14 0.59 -23.22
CA GLY A 424 34.50 1.45 -22.21
C GLY A 424 34.28 2.88 -22.71
N LEU A 425 35.33 3.52 -23.25
CA LEU A 425 35.25 4.88 -23.80
C LEU A 425 34.30 4.97 -25.00
N GLY A 426 34.34 3.97 -25.90
CA GLY A 426 33.44 3.88 -27.05
C GLY A 426 31.97 3.68 -26.66
N THR A 427 31.69 3.22 -25.45
CA THR A 427 30.33 3.04 -24.92
C THR A 427 29.75 4.34 -24.33
N ILE A 428 30.57 5.34 -23.98
CA ILE A 428 30.11 6.62 -23.40
C ILE A 428 29.13 7.38 -24.31
N PRO A 429 29.41 7.59 -25.62
CA PRO A 429 28.48 8.26 -26.52
C PRO A 429 27.13 7.52 -26.62
N VAL A 430 27.18 6.18 -26.60
CA VAL A 430 25.98 5.33 -26.62
C VAL A 430 25.17 5.52 -25.34
N ALA A 431 25.81 5.57 -24.17
CA ALA A 431 25.13 5.86 -22.90
C ALA A 431 24.43 7.21 -22.91
N ILE A 432 25.11 8.26 -23.39
CA ILE A 432 24.54 9.60 -23.52
C ILE A 432 23.32 9.59 -24.45
N TYR A 433 23.41 8.87 -25.58
CA TYR A 433 22.30 8.72 -26.52
C TYR A 433 21.10 7.99 -25.90
N VAL A 434 21.34 6.85 -25.25
CA VAL A 434 20.30 6.04 -24.58
C VAL A 434 19.60 6.85 -23.48
N PHE A 435 20.37 7.57 -22.67
CA PHE A 435 19.81 8.39 -21.59
C PHE A 435 18.96 9.56 -22.13
N ARG A 436 19.38 10.20 -23.23
CA ARG A 436 18.58 11.25 -23.89
C ARG A 436 17.31 10.70 -24.55
N LEU A 437 17.34 9.45 -25.00
CA LEU A 437 16.20 8.81 -25.65
C LEU A 437 15.13 8.36 -24.64
N LEU A 438 15.55 7.88 -23.46
CA LEU A 438 14.67 7.23 -22.48
C LEU A 438 14.71 7.88 -21.07
N PRO A 439 14.72 9.22 -20.92
CA PRO A 439 14.97 9.83 -19.62
C PRO A 439 13.84 9.54 -18.62
N GLY A 440 12.57 9.65 -19.04
CA GLY A 440 11.43 9.41 -18.16
C GLY A 440 11.30 7.97 -17.67
N VAL A 441 11.57 6.99 -18.55
CA VAL A 441 11.50 5.55 -18.21
C VAL A 441 12.62 5.19 -17.22
N THR A 442 13.83 5.70 -17.46
CA THR A 442 14.98 5.52 -16.58
C THR A 442 14.73 6.10 -15.19
N ILE A 443 14.24 7.34 -15.13
CA ILE A 443 13.90 8.01 -13.87
C ILE A 443 12.83 7.22 -13.12
N ARG A 444 11.77 6.76 -13.81
CA ARG A 444 10.73 5.94 -13.17
C ARG A 444 11.31 4.65 -12.60
N PHE A 445 12.21 3.99 -13.31
CA PHE A 445 12.87 2.77 -12.81
C PHE A 445 13.74 3.04 -11.59
N ILE A 446 14.53 4.12 -11.59
CA ILE A 446 15.35 4.51 -10.42
C ILE A 446 14.46 4.82 -9.22
N LEU A 447 13.38 5.59 -9.42
CA LEU A 447 12.42 5.90 -8.38
C LEU A 447 11.70 4.65 -7.87
N TRP A 448 11.40 3.70 -8.75
CA TRP A 448 10.84 2.40 -8.38
C TRP A 448 11.82 1.58 -7.53
N LEU A 449 13.10 1.54 -7.89
CA LEU A 449 14.12 0.85 -7.09
C LEU A 449 14.29 1.49 -5.70
N ALA A 450 14.34 2.83 -5.67
CA ALA A 450 14.40 3.60 -4.42
C ALA A 450 13.16 3.36 -3.55
N SER A 451 11.96 3.37 -4.15
CA SER A 451 10.72 3.15 -3.41
C SER A 451 10.65 1.76 -2.79
N HIS A 452 11.13 0.71 -3.48
CA HIS A 452 11.15 -0.65 -2.92
C HIS A 452 12.17 -0.84 -1.79
N THR A 453 13.12 0.09 -1.68
CA THR A 453 14.11 0.11 -0.59
C THR A 453 13.58 0.84 0.64
N LEU A 454 12.92 2.00 0.44
CA LEU A 454 12.39 2.85 1.51
C LEU A 454 10.99 2.40 1.99
N TYR A 455 10.18 1.88 1.07
CA TYR A 455 8.75 1.61 1.26
C TYR A 455 8.40 0.18 0.89
N ARG A 456 7.46 -0.40 1.64
CA ARG A 456 6.76 -1.62 1.27
C ARG A 456 5.46 -1.23 0.58
N LEU A 457 5.57 -0.90 -0.70
CA LEU A 457 4.46 -0.43 -1.52
C LEU A 457 3.54 -1.59 -1.95
N ARG A 458 2.24 -1.47 -1.63
CA ARG A 458 1.18 -2.34 -2.15
C ARG A 458 0.22 -1.52 -3.02
N VAL A 459 -0.18 -2.07 -4.15
CA VAL A 459 -1.06 -1.38 -5.10
C VAL A 459 -2.30 -2.24 -5.35
N TYR A 460 -3.48 -1.65 -5.18
CA TYR A 460 -4.78 -2.30 -5.35
C TYR A 460 -5.61 -1.59 -6.42
N GLY A 461 -6.42 -2.34 -7.17
CA GLY A 461 -7.32 -1.81 -8.20
C GLY A 461 -6.60 -1.23 -9.42
N ARG A 462 -5.35 -1.64 -9.69
CA ARG A 462 -4.53 -1.09 -10.78
C ARG A 462 -5.17 -1.29 -12.16
N GLU A 463 -5.95 -2.36 -12.31
CA GLU A 463 -6.78 -2.70 -13.45
C GLU A 463 -7.86 -1.65 -13.77
N ASN A 464 -8.24 -0.81 -12.78
CA ASN A 464 -9.16 0.30 -12.99
C ASN A 464 -8.50 1.46 -13.77
N VAL A 465 -7.18 1.49 -13.90
CA VAL A 465 -6.45 2.49 -14.69
C VAL A 465 -6.43 2.06 -16.17
N PRO A 466 -7.01 2.84 -17.10
CA PRO A 466 -7.17 2.42 -18.48
C PRO A 466 -5.82 2.28 -19.20
N GLU A 467 -5.66 1.14 -19.88
CA GLU A 467 -4.46 0.87 -20.69
C GLU A 467 -4.34 1.81 -21.91
N ARG A 468 -5.48 2.30 -22.43
CA ARG A 468 -5.59 3.22 -23.58
C ARG A 468 -6.63 4.30 -23.31
N GLY A 469 -6.49 5.46 -23.94
CA GLY A 469 -7.38 6.62 -23.71
C GLY A 469 -6.96 7.46 -22.51
N GLY A 470 -7.53 8.66 -22.38
CA GLY A 470 -7.22 9.59 -21.30
C GLY A 470 -8.09 9.36 -20.08
N ALA A 471 -7.57 9.66 -18.89
CA ALA A 471 -8.32 9.62 -17.63
C ALA A 471 -7.76 10.62 -16.63
N LEU A 472 -8.62 11.09 -15.72
CA LEU A 472 -8.23 11.97 -14.62
C LEU A 472 -8.14 11.16 -13.32
N LEU A 473 -6.94 11.01 -12.78
CA LEU A 473 -6.70 10.45 -11.46
C LEU A 473 -6.90 11.57 -10.42
N VAL A 474 -7.79 11.33 -9.45
CA VAL A 474 -8.07 12.28 -8.37
C VAL A 474 -7.66 11.65 -7.05
N ALA A 475 -6.61 12.19 -6.43
CA ALA A 475 -6.00 11.63 -5.23
C ALA A 475 -6.13 12.54 -4.00
N ASN A 476 -6.15 11.95 -2.81
CA ASN A 476 -5.83 12.64 -1.56
C ASN A 476 -4.34 13.03 -1.52
N HIS A 477 -3.97 14.00 -0.67
CA HIS A 477 -2.61 14.54 -0.60
C HIS A 477 -2.04 14.50 0.83
N VAL A 478 -1.24 13.48 1.11
CA VAL A 478 -0.74 13.13 2.45
C VAL A 478 0.74 13.48 2.64
N SER A 479 1.56 13.38 1.59
CA SER A 479 3.01 13.55 1.68
C SER A 479 3.63 14.19 0.43
N TRP A 480 4.89 14.62 0.56
CA TRP A 480 5.61 15.22 -0.58
C TRP A 480 5.91 14.22 -1.71
N VAL A 481 5.95 12.92 -1.43
CA VAL A 481 6.29 11.88 -2.41
C VAL A 481 5.06 11.25 -3.09
N ASP A 482 3.86 11.75 -2.80
CA ASP A 482 2.60 11.21 -3.31
C ASP A 482 2.60 11.06 -4.84
N GLY A 483 3.02 12.11 -5.56
CA GLY A 483 3.10 12.08 -7.02
C GLY A 483 4.06 11.00 -7.54
N ILE A 484 5.19 10.81 -6.87
CA ILE A 484 6.16 9.77 -7.22
C ILE A 484 5.54 8.38 -7.00
N LEU A 485 4.83 8.19 -5.88
CA LEU A 485 4.20 6.92 -5.53
C LEU A 485 3.06 6.55 -6.49
N VAL A 486 2.23 7.52 -6.89
CA VAL A 486 1.21 7.33 -7.94
C VAL A 486 1.86 6.99 -9.28
N LEU A 487 2.95 7.69 -9.65
CA LEU A 487 3.66 7.47 -10.90
C LEU A 487 4.22 6.05 -11.04
N ILE A 488 4.91 5.54 -10.01
CA ILE A 488 5.51 4.19 -10.04
C ILE A 488 4.44 3.09 -9.97
N SER A 489 3.27 3.40 -9.40
CA SER A 489 2.16 2.46 -9.26
C SER A 489 1.31 2.36 -10.54
N SER A 490 1.34 3.39 -11.37
CA SER A 490 0.67 3.40 -12.68
C SER A 490 1.37 2.51 -13.71
N SER A 491 0.59 1.92 -14.63
CA SER A 491 1.12 1.26 -15.84
C SER A 491 1.72 2.28 -16.81
N ARG A 492 1.14 3.48 -16.89
CA ARG A 492 1.43 4.50 -17.89
C ARG A 492 2.02 5.75 -17.24
N MET A 493 2.66 6.60 -18.03
CA MET A 493 3.11 7.91 -17.54
C MET A 493 1.89 8.76 -17.13
N VAL A 494 2.03 9.42 -15.99
CA VAL A 494 1.00 10.29 -15.40
C VAL A 494 1.53 11.72 -15.40
N ARG A 495 0.77 12.64 -15.98
CA ARG A 495 1.06 14.08 -15.92
C ARG A 495 0.44 14.67 -14.66
N PHE A 496 1.26 15.24 -13.79
CA PHE A 496 0.80 15.83 -12.55
C PHE A 496 0.52 17.32 -12.70
N LEU A 497 -0.60 17.79 -12.16
CA LEU A 497 -0.81 19.22 -11.92
C LEU A 497 -0.15 19.61 -10.60
N VAL A 498 0.84 20.49 -10.65
CA VAL A 498 1.65 20.88 -9.47
C VAL A 498 1.83 22.38 -9.43
N TYR A 499 1.73 23.02 -8.26
CA TYR A 499 2.04 24.44 -8.11
C TYR A 499 3.49 24.74 -8.50
N ALA A 500 3.70 25.80 -9.27
CA ALA A 500 4.98 26.11 -9.90
C ALA A 500 6.10 26.31 -8.87
N ASP A 501 5.79 26.81 -7.67
CA ASP A 501 6.76 27.08 -6.59
C ASP A 501 7.48 25.81 -6.13
N TYR A 502 6.82 24.65 -6.18
CA TYR A 502 7.45 23.36 -5.88
C TYR A 502 8.44 22.93 -6.96
N THR A 503 8.35 23.47 -8.18
CA THR A 503 9.18 23.06 -9.33
C THR A 503 10.30 24.04 -9.68
N ARG A 504 10.47 25.15 -8.96
CA ARG A 504 11.42 26.23 -9.33
C ARG A 504 12.90 25.85 -9.18
N LYS A 505 13.26 24.89 -8.33
CA LYS A 505 14.67 24.50 -8.10
C LYS A 505 15.25 23.87 -9.38
N PRO A 506 16.48 24.21 -9.81
CA PRO A 506 17.00 23.86 -11.14
C PRO A 506 17.01 22.35 -11.46
N GLY A 507 17.38 21.49 -10.49
CA GLY A 507 17.30 20.04 -10.68
C GLY A 507 15.86 19.51 -10.74
N LEU A 508 14.96 20.08 -9.93
CA LEU A 508 13.55 19.67 -9.89
C LEU A 508 12.77 20.21 -11.09
N ALA A 509 13.15 21.36 -11.63
CA ALA A 509 12.62 21.93 -12.87
C ALA A 509 13.00 21.08 -14.09
N TRP A 510 14.23 20.57 -14.13
CA TRP A 510 14.64 19.61 -15.16
C TRP A 510 13.84 18.30 -15.07
N LEU A 511 13.67 17.76 -13.86
CA LEU A 511 12.88 16.56 -13.61
C LEU A 511 11.41 16.76 -13.99
N ALA A 512 10.79 17.86 -13.55
CA ALA A 512 9.39 18.19 -13.82
C ALA A 512 9.10 18.32 -15.32
N ARG A 513 10.01 18.96 -16.08
CA ARG A 513 9.91 19.04 -17.56
C ARG A 513 10.01 17.67 -18.22
N THR A 514 10.95 16.85 -17.77
CA THR A 514 11.16 15.49 -18.29
C THR A 514 9.96 14.58 -18.01
N MET A 515 9.29 14.78 -16.88
CA MET A 515 8.11 14.01 -16.46
C MET A 515 6.78 14.56 -17.00
N GLY A 516 6.80 15.67 -17.76
CA GLY A 516 5.59 16.25 -18.34
C GLY A 516 4.63 16.87 -17.32
N VAL A 517 5.15 17.36 -16.18
CA VAL A 517 4.37 18.05 -15.13
C VAL A 517 3.74 19.32 -15.71
N ILE A 518 2.47 19.57 -15.36
CA ILE A 518 1.70 20.75 -15.76
C ILE A 518 1.77 21.77 -14.60
N PRO A 519 2.57 22.84 -14.72
CA PRO A 519 2.76 23.78 -13.63
C PRO A 519 1.56 24.73 -13.47
N ILE A 520 1.07 24.91 -12.24
CA ILE A 520 0.07 25.91 -11.88
C ILE A 520 0.78 27.13 -11.32
N LYS A 521 0.82 28.23 -12.08
CA LYS A 521 1.42 29.50 -11.67
C LYS A 521 0.38 30.43 -11.05
N ALA A 522 -0.02 30.15 -9.80
CA ALA A 522 -1.04 30.95 -9.10
C ALA A 522 -0.66 32.45 -8.98
N THR A 523 0.65 32.76 -8.92
CA THR A 523 1.17 34.13 -8.82
C THR A 523 0.94 34.99 -10.08
N GLU A 524 0.64 34.38 -11.23
CA GLU A 524 0.36 35.09 -12.49
C GLU A 524 -1.16 35.35 -12.69
N GLY A 525 -1.98 35.12 -11.66
CA GLY A 525 -3.42 35.39 -11.64
C GLY A 525 -4.31 34.29 -12.24
N PRO A 526 -5.65 34.49 -12.27
CA PRO A 526 -6.63 33.47 -12.66
C PRO A 526 -6.45 32.91 -14.08
N LYS A 527 -5.93 33.72 -15.02
CA LYS A 527 -5.68 33.31 -16.41
C LYS A 527 -4.62 32.21 -16.53
N ALA A 528 -3.65 32.15 -15.60
CA ALA A 528 -2.63 31.11 -15.60
C ALA A 528 -3.20 29.76 -15.13
N ILE A 529 -4.11 29.77 -14.14
CA ILE A 529 -4.83 28.58 -13.68
C ILE A 529 -5.69 28.01 -14.82
N ILE A 530 -6.43 28.87 -15.53
CA ILE A 530 -7.25 28.44 -16.68
C ILE A 530 -6.39 27.77 -17.76
N ARG A 531 -5.22 28.35 -18.11
CA ARG A 531 -4.28 27.76 -19.07
C ARG A 531 -3.76 26.39 -18.62
N ALA A 532 -3.45 26.23 -17.32
CA ALA A 532 -3.02 24.93 -16.79
C ALA A 532 -4.14 23.87 -16.88
N LEU A 533 -5.40 24.25 -16.58
CA LEU A 533 -6.56 23.36 -16.72
C LEU A 533 -6.83 23.00 -18.19
N GLN A 534 -6.65 23.92 -19.13
CA GLN A 534 -6.76 23.65 -20.57
C GLN A 534 -5.67 22.66 -21.04
N SER A 535 -4.41 22.87 -20.64
CA SER A 535 -3.33 21.92 -20.92
C SER A 535 -3.62 20.52 -20.36
N ALA A 536 -4.28 20.44 -19.20
CA ALA A 536 -4.72 19.17 -18.62
C ALA A 536 -5.81 18.50 -19.47
N GLN A 537 -6.79 19.27 -19.97
CA GLN A 537 -7.82 18.76 -20.89
C GLN A 537 -7.19 18.23 -22.19
N ASP A 538 -6.24 18.98 -22.76
CA ASP A 538 -5.59 18.60 -24.01
C ASP A 538 -4.75 17.32 -23.82
N ALA A 539 -4.05 17.18 -22.69
CA ALA A 539 -3.36 15.94 -22.34
C ALA A 539 -4.32 14.74 -22.29
N ILE A 540 -5.48 14.89 -21.64
CA ILE A 540 -6.50 13.83 -21.59
C ILE A 540 -7.04 13.50 -22.99
N ARG A 541 -7.32 14.51 -23.83
CA ARG A 541 -7.77 14.32 -25.22
C ARG A 541 -6.73 13.62 -26.08
N ASN A 542 -5.45 13.88 -25.83
CA ASN A 542 -4.34 13.16 -26.46
C ASN A 542 -4.18 11.72 -25.93
N GLY A 543 -5.07 11.28 -25.05
CA GLY A 543 -5.09 9.95 -24.49
C GLY A 543 -4.15 9.77 -23.30
N GLU A 544 -3.64 10.83 -22.69
CA GLU A 544 -2.70 10.74 -21.56
C GLU A 544 -3.42 10.67 -20.21
N LEU A 545 -2.75 10.11 -19.19
CA LEU A 545 -3.24 10.13 -17.82
C LEU A 545 -2.84 11.45 -17.15
N VAL A 546 -3.80 12.11 -16.53
CA VAL A 546 -3.55 13.32 -15.74
C VAL A 546 -3.89 13.02 -14.28
N CYS A 547 -3.05 13.46 -13.34
CA CYS A 547 -3.32 13.34 -11.90
C CYS A 547 -3.40 14.71 -11.26
N ILE A 548 -4.43 14.89 -10.43
CA ILE A 548 -4.61 16.06 -9.60
C ILE A 548 -4.77 15.64 -8.13
N PHE A 549 -4.04 16.33 -7.27
CA PHE A 549 -4.26 16.29 -5.83
C PHE A 549 -5.34 17.30 -5.49
N ALA A 550 -6.60 16.84 -5.44
CA ALA A 550 -7.76 17.72 -5.43
C ALA A 550 -7.87 18.59 -4.18
N GLU A 551 -7.20 18.22 -3.09
CA GLU A 551 -7.09 19.03 -1.86
C GLU A 551 -6.33 20.36 -2.08
N GLY A 552 -5.54 20.48 -3.16
CA GLY A 552 -4.75 21.67 -3.49
C GLY A 552 -3.52 21.89 -2.60
N GLN A 553 -3.45 21.26 -1.44
CA GLN A 553 -2.31 21.31 -0.51
C GLN A 553 -2.12 19.96 0.17
N ILE A 554 -0.90 19.70 0.67
CA ILE A 554 -0.62 18.53 1.51
C ILE A 554 -1.34 18.72 2.85
N THR A 555 -2.10 17.71 3.28
CA THR A 555 -2.80 17.72 4.57
C THR A 555 -1.84 17.96 5.74
N ARG A 556 -2.28 18.75 6.71
CA ARG A 556 -1.53 19.05 7.94
C ARG A 556 -2.12 18.40 9.18
N THR A 557 -3.34 17.89 9.07
CA THR A 557 -4.07 17.21 10.13
C THR A 557 -4.21 15.71 9.91
N GLY A 558 -3.90 15.22 8.70
CA GLY A 558 -4.13 13.83 8.30
C GLY A 558 -5.57 13.54 7.88
N GLN A 559 -6.50 14.48 8.11
CA GLN A 559 -7.85 14.43 7.56
C GLN A 559 -7.85 14.89 6.09
N MET A 560 -8.75 14.30 5.31
CA MET A 560 -8.99 14.73 3.94
C MET A 560 -9.64 16.10 3.94
N GLN A 561 -9.06 17.03 3.17
CA GLN A 561 -9.57 18.38 3.02
C GLN A 561 -10.66 18.48 1.94
N ALA A 562 -11.23 19.67 1.81
CA ALA A 562 -12.15 20.01 0.73
C ALA A 562 -11.46 19.85 -0.64
N PHE A 563 -12.21 19.35 -1.62
CA PHE A 563 -11.72 19.18 -2.98
C PHE A 563 -12.01 20.41 -3.84
N GLN A 564 -11.04 20.84 -4.65
CA GLN A 564 -11.13 22.05 -5.44
C GLN A 564 -12.04 21.88 -6.69
N PRO A 565 -12.96 22.83 -6.99
CA PRO A 565 -13.85 22.77 -8.15
C PRO A 565 -13.15 22.72 -9.52
N GLY A 566 -11.87 23.13 -9.57
CA GLY A 566 -11.07 23.14 -10.79
C GLY A 566 -10.99 21.77 -11.50
N MET A 567 -11.11 20.65 -10.76
CA MET A 567 -11.10 19.32 -11.36
C MET A 567 -12.28 19.10 -12.31
N MET A 568 -13.48 19.61 -11.97
CA MET A 568 -14.68 19.41 -12.78
C MET A 568 -14.56 20.10 -14.13
N ARG A 569 -13.83 21.23 -14.17
CA ARG A 569 -13.49 21.89 -15.43
C ARG A 569 -12.60 21.03 -16.31
N ILE A 570 -11.71 20.21 -15.76
CA ILE A 570 -10.86 19.30 -16.55
C ILE A 570 -11.71 18.20 -17.21
N VAL A 571 -12.70 17.67 -16.48
CA VAL A 571 -13.52 16.54 -16.93
C VAL A 571 -14.63 16.97 -17.91
N GLY A 572 -15.29 18.10 -17.65
CA GLY A 572 -16.54 18.50 -18.31
C GLY A 572 -16.50 18.57 -19.84
N ASN A 573 -15.31 18.71 -20.46
CA ASN A 573 -15.15 18.82 -21.91
C ASN A 573 -14.32 17.68 -22.54
N THR A 574 -14.04 16.60 -21.80
CA THR A 574 -13.18 15.50 -22.27
C THR A 574 -13.89 14.15 -22.35
N ARG A 575 -15.05 13.97 -21.67
CA ARG A 575 -15.77 12.68 -21.52
C ARG A 575 -14.89 11.55 -20.93
N ALA A 576 -13.74 11.88 -20.37
CA ALA A 576 -12.82 10.91 -19.79
C ALA A 576 -13.30 10.49 -18.38
N PRO A 577 -13.10 9.23 -18.00
CA PRO A 577 -13.47 8.79 -16.66
C PRO A 577 -12.57 9.42 -15.59
N VAL A 578 -13.17 9.68 -14.43
CA VAL A 578 -12.44 10.04 -13.21
C VAL A 578 -12.15 8.78 -12.40
N ILE A 579 -10.90 8.61 -11.99
CA ILE A 579 -10.47 7.46 -11.18
C ILE A 579 -10.08 7.99 -9.81
N PRO A 580 -10.87 7.69 -8.76
CA PRO A 580 -10.51 8.07 -7.41
C PRO A 580 -9.30 7.25 -6.96
N VAL A 581 -8.36 7.90 -6.28
CA VAL A 581 -7.12 7.29 -5.79
C VAL A 581 -6.96 7.63 -4.31
N TYR A 582 -6.68 6.62 -3.48
CA TYR A 582 -6.40 6.83 -2.06
C TYR A 582 -5.00 6.33 -1.70
N LEU A 583 -4.22 7.22 -1.10
CA LEU A 583 -2.89 7.00 -0.56
C LEU A 583 -3.00 6.74 0.94
N HIS A 584 -2.78 5.50 1.35
CA HIS A 584 -2.85 5.07 2.74
C HIS A 584 -1.46 4.81 3.34
N GLY A 585 -1.31 5.10 4.63
CA GLY A 585 -0.10 4.78 5.39
C GLY A 585 1.06 5.72 5.11
N LEU A 586 0.84 6.92 4.57
CA LEU A 586 1.89 7.93 4.38
C LEU A 586 1.98 8.94 5.53
N TRP A 587 0.90 9.08 6.32
CA TRP A 587 0.86 9.95 7.49
C TRP A 587 1.74 9.40 8.61
N GLY A 588 2.75 10.16 9.04
CA GLY A 588 3.82 9.67 9.94
C GLY A 588 5.10 9.22 9.22
N SER A 589 5.10 9.15 7.89
CA SER A 589 6.34 8.94 7.13
C SER A 589 7.28 10.15 7.22
N ILE A 590 8.55 9.94 6.85
CA ILE A 590 9.58 10.99 6.81
C ILE A 590 9.25 12.17 5.87
N PHE A 591 8.31 11.99 4.95
CA PHE A 591 7.86 13.02 3.98
C PHE A 591 6.47 13.60 4.27
N SER A 592 5.83 13.21 5.38
CA SER A 592 4.59 13.83 5.88
C SER A 592 4.89 14.99 6.83
N TYR A 593 3.86 15.73 7.27
CA TYR A 593 4.01 16.82 8.25
C TYR A 593 3.86 16.40 9.72
N ARG A 594 3.47 15.15 9.98
CA ARG A 594 3.37 14.62 11.35
C ARG A 594 4.75 14.63 12.04
N GLY A 595 4.83 15.18 13.24
CA GLY A 595 6.09 15.24 14.02
C GLY A 595 7.13 16.25 13.50
N GLY A 596 6.74 17.24 12.69
CA GLY A 596 7.61 18.33 12.23
C GLY A 596 7.96 18.31 10.74
N ARG A 597 8.96 19.11 10.35
CA ARG A 597 9.35 19.32 8.93
C ARG A 597 9.90 18.03 8.27
N TYR A 598 9.67 17.91 6.96
CA TYR A 598 10.13 16.78 6.14
C TYR A 598 11.68 16.70 6.07
N PHE A 599 12.25 15.51 5.79
CA PHE A 599 13.70 15.18 5.71
C PHE A 599 14.52 15.19 7.03
N TRP A 600 13.97 15.63 8.17
CA TRP A 600 14.69 15.65 9.46
C TRP A 600 14.21 14.59 10.46
N LYS A 601 13.39 13.64 9.99
CA LYS A 601 12.78 12.58 10.81
C LYS A 601 13.39 11.23 10.52
N TRP A 602 13.52 10.41 11.56
CA TRP A 602 13.86 9.00 11.42
C TRP A 602 12.59 8.17 11.17
N PRO A 603 12.61 7.19 10.25
CA PRO A 603 11.44 6.35 9.98
C PRO A 603 11.11 5.47 11.19
N GLU A 604 9.86 5.47 11.64
CA GLU A 604 9.41 4.62 12.74
C GLU A 604 9.41 3.13 12.40
N LYS A 605 9.29 2.82 11.10
CA LYS A 605 9.24 1.47 10.52
C LYS A 605 10.09 1.45 9.25
N TRP A 606 10.83 0.37 9.02
CA TRP A 606 11.63 0.18 7.82
C TRP A 606 11.54 -1.25 7.30
N PRO A 607 11.18 -1.47 6.02
CA PRO A 607 10.61 -0.49 5.07
C PRO A 607 9.21 -0.01 5.52
N TYR A 608 8.87 1.25 5.24
CA TYR A 608 7.62 1.83 5.72
C TYR A 608 6.42 1.32 4.89
N PRO A 609 5.35 0.78 5.50
CA PRO A 609 4.22 0.22 4.75
C PRO A 609 3.39 1.34 4.11
N VAL A 610 3.12 1.21 2.81
CA VAL A 610 2.30 2.17 2.06
C VAL A 610 1.39 1.40 1.13
N ALA A 611 0.12 1.82 1.03
CA ALA A 611 -0.82 1.26 0.08
C ALA A 611 -1.43 2.35 -0.80
N ILE A 612 -1.61 2.03 -2.07
CA ILE A 612 -2.30 2.88 -3.04
C ILE A 612 -3.50 2.11 -3.59
N HIS A 613 -4.69 2.68 -3.45
CA HIS A 613 -5.94 2.11 -3.93
C HIS A 613 -6.43 2.94 -5.11
N PHE A 614 -6.59 2.30 -6.27
CA PHE A 614 -7.26 2.87 -7.44
C PHE A 614 -8.71 2.37 -7.46
N GLY A 615 -9.68 3.27 -7.29
CA GLY A 615 -11.09 2.92 -7.28
C GLY A 615 -11.67 2.73 -8.67
N LYS A 616 -12.95 2.32 -8.72
CA LYS A 616 -13.67 2.08 -9.97
C LYS A 616 -13.78 3.37 -10.80
N PRO A 617 -13.64 3.31 -12.14
CA PRO A 617 -13.80 4.48 -12.99
C PRO A 617 -15.20 5.06 -12.87
N MET A 618 -15.28 6.38 -12.67
CA MET A 618 -16.52 7.15 -12.61
C MET A 618 -16.73 7.86 -13.96
N PRO A 619 -17.64 7.35 -14.82
CA PRO A 619 -18.01 8.06 -16.03
C PRO A 619 -18.81 9.31 -15.64
N GLU A 620 -18.36 10.48 -16.11
CA GLU A 620 -19.06 11.76 -15.97
C GLU A 620 -19.57 12.06 -14.54
N PRO A 621 -18.69 12.29 -13.54
CA PRO A 621 -19.14 12.68 -12.21
C PRO A 621 -19.95 13.97 -12.26
N ASP A 622 -21.09 13.99 -11.55
CA ASP A 622 -22.01 15.15 -11.56
C ASP A 622 -21.46 16.32 -10.73
N ASN A 623 -20.73 16.03 -9.66
CA ASN A 623 -20.21 17.03 -8.74
C ASN A 623 -18.88 16.60 -8.07
N VAL A 624 -18.19 17.58 -7.47
CA VAL A 624 -16.95 17.39 -6.71
C VAL A 624 -17.15 16.45 -5.52
N CYS A 625 -18.30 16.54 -4.86
CA CYS A 625 -18.56 15.84 -3.61
C CYS A 625 -18.63 14.33 -3.79
N ARG A 626 -19.22 13.87 -4.88
CA ARG A 626 -19.29 12.45 -5.24
C ARG A 626 -17.90 11.86 -5.46
N VAL A 627 -16.99 12.63 -6.06
CA VAL A 627 -15.57 12.22 -6.21
C VAL A 627 -14.87 12.19 -4.85
N ARG A 628 -15.07 13.21 -4.00
CA ARG A 628 -14.52 13.26 -2.63
C ARG A 628 -14.98 12.07 -1.79
N GLN A 629 -16.29 11.79 -1.77
CA GLN A 629 -16.88 10.64 -1.08
C GLN A 629 -16.35 9.31 -1.63
N ALA A 630 -16.14 9.19 -2.95
CA ALA A 630 -15.52 7.99 -3.52
C ALA A 630 -14.09 7.78 -3.01
N VAL A 631 -13.31 8.87 -2.88
CA VAL A 631 -11.96 8.82 -2.27
C VAL A 631 -12.04 8.51 -0.77
N GLU A 632 -13.03 9.03 -0.03
CA GLU A 632 -13.27 8.68 1.39
C GLU A 632 -13.60 7.20 1.58
N GLN A 633 -14.45 6.64 0.72
CA GLN A 633 -14.81 5.22 0.74
C GLN A 633 -13.61 4.33 0.41
N LEU A 634 -12.74 4.74 -0.52
CA LEU A 634 -11.46 4.05 -0.73
C LEU A 634 -10.56 4.11 0.51
N GLY A 635 -10.65 5.18 1.30
CA GLY A 635 -9.98 5.29 2.60
C GLY A 635 -10.47 4.23 3.58
N VAL A 636 -11.79 3.98 3.64
CA VAL A 636 -12.36 2.87 4.44
C VAL A 636 -11.82 1.52 3.96
N GLU A 637 -11.88 1.28 2.64
CA GLU A 637 -11.43 0.02 2.04
C GLU A 637 -9.93 -0.22 2.27
N ALA A 638 -9.12 0.84 2.26
CA ALA A 638 -7.69 0.77 2.54
C ALA A 638 -7.39 0.34 3.98
N VAL A 639 -8.15 0.82 4.96
CA VAL A 639 -8.00 0.40 6.36
C VAL A 639 -8.49 -1.03 6.55
N GLU A 640 -9.64 -1.40 5.98
CA GLU A 640 -10.17 -2.77 6.03
C GLU A 640 -9.22 -3.79 5.41
N THR A 641 -8.64 -3.48 4.25
CA THR A 641 -7.68 -4.38 3.58
C THR A 641 -6.41 -4.60 4.42
N GLN A 642 -6.04 -3.62 5.26
CA GLN A 642 -4.83 -3.66 6.08
C GLN A 642 -5.08 -4.01 7.54
N LYS A 643 -6.32 -4.27 7.96
CA LYS A 643 -6.66 -4.53 9.36
C LYS A 643 -5.89 -5.71 9.96
N ALA A 644 -5.58 -6.72 9.15
CA ALA A 644 -4.79 -7.88 9.57
C ALA A 644 -3.31 -7.55 9.85
N ASP A 645 -2.78 -6.49 9.26
CA ASP A 645 -1.41 -6.02 9.51
C ASP A 645 -1.32 -5.08 10.74
N SER A 646 -2.45 -4.56 11.21
CA SER A 646 -2.55 -3.68 12.38
C SER A 646 -2.34 -4.44 13.69
N LEU A 647 -1.76 -3.76 14.68
CA LEU A 647 -1.60 -4.34 16.00
C LEU A 647 -2.89 -4.20 16.79
N ILE A 648 -3.39 -5.30 17.37
CA ILE A 648 -4.49 -5.23 18.33
C ILE A 648 -4.08 -4.38 19.56
N PRO A 649 -5.04 -3.70 20.23
CA PRO A 649 -4.78 -2.83 21.37
C PRO A 649 -3.86 -3.42 22.46
N ALA A 650 -4.06 -4.69 22.85
CA ALA A 650 -3.21 -5.35 23.85
C ALA A 650 -1.73 -5.43 23.44
N ARG A 651 -1.44 -5.68 22.15
CA ARG A 651 -0.06 -5.71 21.62
C ARG A 651 0.53 -4.30 21.54
N GLN A 652 -0.29 -3.31 21.17
CA GLN A 652 0.12 -1.90 21.20
C GLN A 652 0.51 -1.47 22.62
N PHE A 653 -0.32 -1.82 23.62
CA PHE A 653 -0.07 -1.57 25.03
C PHE A 653 1.27 -2.16 25.49
N ILE A 654 1.56 -3.44 25.23
CA ILE A 654 2.83 -4.07 25.64
C ILE A 654 4.03 -3.28 25.10
N ARG A 655 3.99 -2.88 23.84
CA ARG A 655 5.09 -2.15 23.19
C ARG A 655 5.25 -0.75 23.78
N GLU A 656 4.15 -0.04 24.01
CA GLU A 656 4.22 1.33 24.53
C GLU A 656 4.55 1.37 26.02
N ALA A 657 4.04 0.44 26.82
CA ALA A 657 4.42 0.27 28.21
C ALA A 657 5.93 0.00 28.37
N ARG A 658 6.52 -0.78 27.45
CA ARG A 658 7.97 -1.01 27.40
C ARG A 658 8.76 0.22 26.96
N ARG A 659 8.26 0.98 25.97
CA ARG A 659 8.87 2.25 25.55
C ARG A 659 8.86 3.28 26.68
N SER A 660 7.79 3.33 27.46
CA SER A 660 7.60 4.20 28.62
C SER A 660 7.99 3.54 29.97
N ARG A 661 8.82 2.48 29.95
CA ARG A 661 9.08 1.62 31.13
C ARG A 661 9.56 2.34 32.41
N ARG A 662 10.22 3.50 32.26
CA ARG A 662 10.72 4.35 33.35
C ARG A 662 9.92 5.65 33.56
N ARG A 663 8.95 5.95 32.70
CA ARG A 663 8.14 7.18 32.77
C ARG A 663 6.79 6.87 33.41
N LEU A 664 6.26 7.83 34.17
CA LEU A 664 4.90 7.78 34.69
C LEU A 664 3.91 7.60 33.53
N LYS A 665 2.99 6.64 33.65
CA LYS A 665 2.02 6.29 32.62
C LYS A 665 0.59 6.42 33.09
N VAL A 666 0.31 6.00 34.33
CA VAL A 666 -1.00 6.11 34.97
C VAL A 666 -0.81 6.66 36.37
N ALA A 667 -1.63 7.65 36.72
CA ALA A 667 -1.80 8.13 38.09
C ALA A 667 -3.30 8.22 38.42
N ASP A 668 -3.66 8.25 39.71
CA ASP A 668 -5.04 8.52 40.10
C ASP A 668 -5.17 9.32 41.41
N SER A 669 -6.40 9.73 41.73
CA SER A 669 -6.73 10.49 42.93
C SER A 669 -6.51 9.76 44.25
N SER A 670 -6.24 8.44 44.24
CA SER A 670 -5.90 7.68 45.45
C SER A 670 -4.42 7.81 45.82
N GLY A 671 -3.61 8.42 44.95
CA GLY A 671 -2.15 8.53 45.10
C GLY A 671 -1.38 7.40 44.41
N LEU A 672 -2.06 6.51 43.68
CA LEU A 672 -1.40 5.47 42.90
C LEU A 672 -0.65 6.09 41.72
N GLU A 673 0.62 5.73 41.55
CA GLU A 673 1.46 6.15 40.42
C GLU A 673 2.20 4.95 39.82
N LEU A 674 1.91 4.65 38.55
CA LEU A 674 2.47 3.53 37.82
C LEU A 674 3.26 4.04 36.61
N SER A 675 4.54 3.67 36.55
CA SER A 675 5.30 3.80 35.31
C SER A 675 4.83 2.78 34.28
N GLY A 676 5.15 2.98 33.00
CA GLY A 676 4.76 2.01 31.95
C GLY A 676 5.20 0.58 32.27
N GLY A 677 6.39 0.41 32.87
CA GLY A 677 6.90 -0.91 33.25
C GLY A 677 6.18 -1.50 34.46
N LYS A 678 5.86 -0.68 35.46
CA LYS A 678 5.04 -1.09 36.62
C LYS A 678 3.61 -1.43 36.21
N LEU A 679 3.03 -0.68 35.27
CA LEU A 679 1.69 -0.92 34.72
C LEU A 679 1.63 -2.27 33.99
N LEU A 680 2.59 -2.56 33.10
CA LEU A 680 2.66 -3.85 32.41
C LEU A 680 2.94 -5.01 33.38
N ALA A 681 3.86 -4.83 34.33
CA ALA A 681 4.13 -5.86 35.34
C ALA A 681 2.89 -6.13 36.21
N GLY A 682 2.17 -5.08 36.63
CA GLY A 682 0.93 -5.18 37.40
C GLY A 682 -0.18 -5.87 36.62
N ALA A 683 -0.39 -5.50 35.35
CA ALA A 683 -1.39 -6.13 34.49
C ALA A 683 -1.08 -7.62 34.25
N MET A 684 0.19 -7.97 34.03
CA MET A 684 0.64 -9.35 33.88
C MET A 684 0.43 -10.17 35.17
N ALA A 685 0.73 -9.59 36.33
CA ALA A 685 0.56 -10.25 37.62
C ALA A 685 -0.93 -10.45 37.96
N LEU A 686 -1.76 -9.44 37.74
CA LEU A 686 -3.21 -9.54 37.92
C LEU A 686 -3.82 -10.57 36.96
N ARG A 687 -3.38 -10.58 35.70
CA ARG A 687 -3.77 -11.58 34.70
C ARG A 687 -3.44 -13.00 35.15
N ALA A 688 -2.24 -13.22 35.68
CA ALA A 688 -1.83 -14.53 36.17
C ALA A 688 -2.67 -14.99 37.38
N ALA A 689 -2.97 -14.08 38.32
CA ALA A 689 -3.83 -14.39 39.45
C ALA A 689 -5.28 -14.69 39.01
N LEU A 690 -5.85 -13.89 38.10
CA LEU A 690 -7.19 -14.11 37.56
C LEU A 690 -7.31 -15.47 36.87
N ALA A 691 -6.37 -15.81 35.97
CA ALA A 691 -6.40 -17.07 35.23
C ALA A 691 -6.15 -18.31 36.11
N ARG A 692 -5.50 -18.14 37.28
CA ARG A 692 -5.22 -19.25 38.21
C ARG A 692 -6.35 -19.47 39.22
N GLU A 693 -6.93 -18.39 39.73
CA GLU A 693 -7.75 -18.43 40.95
C GLU A 693 -9.24 -18.25 40.70
N VAL A 694 -9.63 -17.70 39.55
CA VAL A 694 -11.01 -17.22 39.31
C VAL A 694 -11.55 -17.68 37.97
N LEU A 695 -10.85 -17.35 36.87
CA LEU A 695 -11.41 -17.49 35.53
C LEU A 695 -11.23 -18.92 34.99
N ALA A 696 -12.35 -19.54 34.61
CA ALA A 696 -12.33 -20.81 33.91
C ALA A 696 -11.90 -20.65 32.44
N ASP A 697 -11.36 -21.70 31.82
CA ASP A 697 -10.92 -21.64 30.41
C ASP A 697 -12.07 -21.33 29.44
N ASP A 698 -13.29 -21.78 29.72
CA ASP A 698 -14.49 -21.57 28.91
C ASP A 698 -15.13 -20.18 29.08
N GLU A 699 -14.79 -19.46 30.15
CA GLU A 699 -15.39 -18.16 30.49
C GLU A 699 -14.86 -17.04 29.60
N ARG A 700 -15.54 -16.71 28.51
CA ARG A 700 -15.05 -15.71 27.53
C ARG A 700 -15.27 -14.26 27.95
N THR A 701 -16.38 -13.97 28.62
CA THR A 701 -16.81 -12.61 28.97
C THR A 701 -16.75 -12.41 30.47
N VAL A 702 -16.11 -11.32 30.91
CA VAL A 702 -15.96 -10.98 32.33
C VAL A 702 -16.49 -9.57 32.58
N GLY A 703 -17.33 -9.43 33.60
CA GLY A 703 -17.88 -8.14 34.00
C GLY A 703 -16.85 -7.29 34.72
N VAL A 704 -16.89 -5.98 34.50
CA VAL A 704 -16.05 -5.00 35.22
C VAL A 704 -16.95 -3.90 35.78
N LEU A 705 -16.96 -3.77 37.10
CA LEU A 705 -17.76 -2.78 37.83
C LEU A 705 -16.81 -1.89 38.65
N LEU A 706 -15.99 -1.11 37.93
CA LEU A 706 -14.97 -0.25 38.52
C LEU A 706 -15.02 1.14 37.90
N PRO A 707 -14.85 2.21 38.70
CA PRO A 707 -14.77 3.57 38.17
C PRO A 707 -13.40 3.84 37.52
N PRO A 708 -13.25 4.96 36.79
CA PRO A 708 -11.97 5.44 36.27
C PRO A 708 -10.93 5.56 37.39
N SER A 709 -9.95 4.66 37.37
CA SER A 709 -8.92 4.51 38.39
C SER A 709 -7.78 3.65 37.85
N GLY A 710 -6.61 3.65 38.52
CA GLY A 710 -5.54 2.74 38.13
C GLY A 710 -5.92 1.26 38.31
N GLY A 711 -6.79 0.94 39.28
CA GLY A 711 -7.36 -0.40 39.45
C GLY A 711 -8.26 -0.83 38.28
N GLY A 712 -9.20 0.03 37.87
CA GLY A 712 -10.05 -0.20 36.70
C GLY A 712 -9.25 -0.32 35.40
N CYS A 713 -8.17 0.46 35.27
CA CYS A 713 -7.22 0.36 34.15
C CYS A 713 -6.52 -1.01 34.14
N LEU A 714 -5.95 -1.44 35.28
CA LEU A 714 -5.28 -2.73 35.42
C LEU A 714 -6.22 -3.92 35.14
N ALA A 715 -7.47 -3.87 35.60
CA ALA A 715 -8.46 -4.92 35.38
C ALA A 715 -8.72 -5.12 33.88
N ASN A 716 -9.03 -4.05 33.15
CA ASN A 716 -9.27 -4.12 31.70
C ASN A 716 -8.03 -4.59 30.92
N LEU A 717 -6.83 -4.12 31.31
CA LEU A 717 -5.58 -4.58 30.69
C LEU A 717 -5.31 -6.06 30.96
N ALA A 718 -5.55 -6.54 32.19
CA ALA A 718 -5.34 -7.94 32.54
C ALA A 718 -6.27 -8.86 31.74
N LEU A 719 -7.56 -8.52 31.62
CA LEU A 719 -8.53 -9.26 30.81
C LEU A 719 -8.12 -9.29 29.33
N ALA A 720 -7.71 -8.16 28.76
CA ALA A 720 -7.26 -8.09 27.37
C ALA A 720 -5.97 -8.91 27.12
N LEU A 721 -5.04 -8.93 28.07
CA LEU A 721 -3.83 -9.76 28.00
C LEU A 721 -4.13 -11.25 28.13
N ASP A 722 -5.22 -11.62 28.81
CA ASP A 722 -5.72 -13.00 28.91
C ASP A 722 -6.59 -13.43 27.72
N ARG A 723 -6.93 -12.49 26.82
CA ARG A 723 -7.84 -12.69 25.67
C ARG A 723 -9.30 -12.90 26.07
N ARG A 724 -9.72 -12.27 27.17
CA ARG A 724 -11.11 -12.22 27.63
C ARG A 724 -11.80 -10.96 27.12
N VAL A 725 -13.11 -11.03 26.93
CA VAL A 725 -13.96 -9.89 26.56
C VAL A 725 -14.38 -9.16 27.83
N SER A 726 -14.03 -7.89 27.94
CA SER A 726 -14.47 -7.07 29.08
C SER A 726 -15.89 -6.55 28.85
N ALA A 727 -16.78 -6.67 29.83
CA ALA A 727 -18.07 -5.98 29.84
C ALA A 727 -18.08 -4.97 30.98
N ASN A 728 -17.80 -3.69 30.68
CA ASN A 728 -17.79 -2.66 31.72
C ASN A 728 -19.23 -2.25 32.02
N LEU A 729 -19.73 -2.67 33.18
CA LEU A 729 -21.13 -2.53 33.59
C LEU A 729 -21.40 -1.11 34.09
N ASN A 730 -22.54 -0.55 33.68
CA ASN A 730 -22.93 0.79 34.07
C ASN A 730 -23.46 0.80 35.51
N TYR A 731 -22.59 1.16 36.44
CA TYR A 731 -22.93 1.30 37.85
C TYR A 731 -23.83 2.50 38.16
N THR A 732 -24.32 3.28 37.20
CA THR A 732 -25.37 4.30 37.44
C THR A 732 -26.78 3.77 37.19
N MET A 733 -26.91 2.58 36.61
CA MET A 733 -28.20 1.91 36.40
C MET A 733 -28.70 1.22 37.67
N THR A 734 -29.96 0.77 37.63
CA THR A 734 -30.57 -0.05 38.67
C THR A 734 -30.02 -1.47 38.65
N ASP A 735 -30.09 -2.14 39.80
CA ASP A 735 -29.58 -3.50 39.97
C ASP A 735 -30.24 -4.50 39.02
N ASP A 736 -31.54 -4.36 38.75
CA ASP A 736 -32.24 -5.22 37.78
C ASP A 736 -31.70 -5.07 36.35
N VAL A 737 -31.37 -3.84 35.94
CA VAL A 737 -30.78 -3.57 34.61
C VAL A 737 -29.37 -4.15 34.53
N ILE A 738 -28.59 -4.04 35.61
CA ILE A 738 -27.24 -4.63 35.69
C ILE A 738 -27.34 -6.16 35.60
N ASN A 739 -28.25 -6.78 36.34
CA ASN A 739 -28.47 -8.23 36.30
C ASN A 739 -28.95 -8.71 34.92
N LEU A 740 -29.78 -7.93 34.22
CA LEU A 740 -30.16 -8.23 32.83
C LEU A 740 -28.95 -8.21 31.89
N CYS A 741 -28.06 -7.23 32.03
CA CYS A 741 -26.82 -7.16 31.25
C CYS A 741 -25.89 -8.34 31.54
N VAL A 742 -25.75 -8.72 32.82
CA VAL A 742 -24.96 -9.88 33.27
C VAL A 742 -25.48 -11.16 32.63
N LYS A 743 -26.80 -11.37 32.65
CA LYS A 743 -27.45 -12.53 32.05
C LYS A 743 -27.29 -12.57 30.53
N ASP A 744 -27.53 -11.44 29.84
CA ASP A 744 -27.44 -11.36 28.37
C ASP A 744 -26.01 -11.63 27.86
N ALA A 745 -25.00 -11.13 28.57
CA ALA A 745 -23.59 -11.38 28.26
C ALA A 745 -23.03 -12.71 28.79
N GLY A 746 -23.82 -13.49 29.54
CA GLY A 746 -23.38 -14.75 30.14
C GLY A 746 -22.19 -14.59 31.11
N ILE A 747 -22.19 -13.50 31.88
CA ILE A 747 -21.09 -13.16 32.80
C ILE A 747 -21.23 -14.00 34.07
N ARG A 748 -20.16 -14.72 34.45
CA ARG A 748 -20.11 -15.48 35.72
C ARG A 748 -19.41 -14.69 36.82
N HIS A 749 -18.34 -13.98 36.48
CA HIS A 749 -17.58 -13.16 37.43
C HIS A 749 -17.62 -11.66 37.08
N VAL A 750 -17.79 -10.82 38.11
CA VAL A 750 -17.74 -9.36 38.01
C VAL A 750 -16.60 -8.82 38.88
N LEU A 751 -15.59 -8.23 38.24
CA LEU A 751 -14.46 -7.60 38.90
C LEU A 751 -14.88 -6.26 39.53
N THR A 752 -14.59 -6.07 40.81
CA THR A 752 -14.96 -4.88 41.58
C THR A 752 -13.93 -4.57 42.68
N SER A 753 -14.21 -3.59 43.53
CA SER A 753 -13.41 -3.24 44.72
C SER A 753 -14.33 -3.14 45.93
N ARG A 754 -13.86 -3.61 47.09
CA ARG A 754 -14.64 -3.52 48.35
C ARG A 754 -15.01 -2.08 48.67
N LYS A 755 -14.06 -1.15 48.51
CA LYS A 755 -14.28 0.29 48.72
C LYS A 755 -15.34 0.88 47.80
N PHE A 756 -15.53 0.29 46.62
CA PHE A 756 -16.57 0.71 45.69
C PHE A 756 -17.93 0.20 46.14
N LEU A 757 -18.03 -1.09 46.46
CA LEU A 757 -19.28 -1.71 46.95
C LEU A 757 -19.76 -1.11 48.28
N GLU A 758 -18.84 -0.75 49.19
CA GLU A 758 -19.18 -0.05 50.44
C GLU A 758 -19.86 1.30 50.20
N LYS A 759 -19.50 1.99 49.12
CA LYS A 759 -20.10 3.29 48.74
C LYS A 759 -21.37 3.14 47.92
N LYS A 760 -21.44 2.11 47.09
CA LYS A 760 -22.58 1.80 46.24
C LYS A 760 -22.88 0.29 46.30
N PRO A 761 -23.70 -0.15 47.27
CA PRO A 761 -24.09 -1.56 47.34
C PRO A 761 -24.94 -1.90 46.11
N ILE A 762 -24.60 -3.01 45.45
CA ILE A 762 -25.29 -3.54 44.28
C ILE A 762 -25.43 -5.05 44.50
N GLU A 763 -26.62 -5.59 44.26
CA GLU A 763 -26.89 -7.02 44.38
C GLU A 763 -26.88 -7.72 43.02
N LEU A 764 -26.09 -8.79 42.90
CA LEU A 764 -26.04 -9.66 41.72
C LEU A 764 -26.73 -10.99 42.01
N LYS A 765 -27.58 -11.44 41.08
CA LYS A 765 -28.35 -12.69 41.20
C LYS A 765 -27.59 -13.89 40.64
N ASP A 766 -27.04 -13.75 39.44
CA ASP A 766 -26.47 -14.85 38.64
C ASP A 766 -24.95 -14.76 38.45
N ALA A 767 -24.24 -13.90 39.19
CA ALA A 767 -22.80 -13.70 39.06
C ALA A 767 -22.10 -13.40 40.40
N GLU A 768 -20.83 -13.78 40.51
CA GLU A 768 -20.01 -13.59 41.71
C GLU A 768 -19.14 -12.34 41.62
N PHE A 769 -19.07 -11.59 42.73
CA PHE A 769 -18.16 -10.46 42.86
C PHE A 769 -16.74 -10.92 43.20
N VAL A 770 -15.78 -10.40 42.45
CA VAL A 770 -14.35 -10.64 42.69
C VAL A 770 -13.68 -9.31 43.00
N ALA A 771 -13.29 -9.13 44.26
CA ALA A 771 -12.61 -7.91 44.69
C ALA A 771 -11.13 -7.93 44.25
N LEU A 772 -10.66 -6.82 43.66
CA LEU A 772 -9.26 -6.68 43.24
C LEU A 772 -8.28 -6.76 44.42
N GLU A 773 -8.73 -6.39 45.62
CA GLU A 773 -7.95 -6.49 46.86
C GLU A 773 -7.60 -7.96 47.19
N ASP A 774 -8.56 -8.88 47.04
CA ASP A 774 -8.38 -10.30 47.34
C ASP A 774 -7.40 -10.96 46.36
N LEU A 775 -7.48 -10.56 45.09
CA LEU A 775 -6.52 -11.00 44.07
C LEU A 775 -5.12 -10.49 44.35
N LYS A 776 -4.97 -9.26 44.87
CA LYS A 776 -3.66 -8.68 45.18
C LYS A 776 -2.91 -9.48 46.24
N GLU A 777 -3.61 -10.05 47.21
CA GLU A 777 -3.03 -10.93 48.24
C GLU A 777 -2.58 -12.28 47.67
N LYS A 778 -3.28 -12.77 46.64
CA LYS A 778 -2.94 -14.02 45.92
C LYS A 778 -1.82 -13.88 44.89
N ILE A 779 -1.34 -12.66 44.60
CA ILE A 779 -0.23 -12.44 43.65
C ILE A 779 1.09 -12.90 44.29
N GLY A 780 1.61 -14.02 43.80
CA GLY A 780 2.87 -14.61 44.25
C GLY A 780 4.10 -13.84 43.75
N TRP A 781 5.26 -14.18 44.30
CA TRP A 781 6.54 -13.62 43.84
C TRP A 781 6.87 -14.04 42.39
N GLN A 782 6.42 -15.23 41.97
CA GLN A 782 6.59 -15.73 40.60
C GLN A 782 5.83 -14.87 39.59
N ASP A 783 4.59 -14.47 39.92
CA ASP A 783 3.76 -13.59 39.07
C ASP A 783 4.43 -12.22 38.91
N LYS A 784 4.96 -11.66 40.02
CA LYS A 784 5.71 -10.39 40.04
C LYS A 784 6.99 -10.48 39.22
N LEU A 785 7.75 -11.56 39.35
CA LEU A 785 8.97 -11.79 38.58
C LEU A 785 8.66 -11.95 37.08
N ALA A 786 7.66 -12.76 36.72
CA ALA A 786 7.24 -12.94 35.33
C ALA A 786 6.78 -11.61 34.70
N GLY A 787 5.99 -10.82 35.43
CA GLY A 787 5.58 -9.48 35.03
C GLY A 787 6.76 -8.53 34.85
N ALA A 788 7.71 -8.52 35.79
CA ALA A 788 8.92 -7.69 35.70
C ALA A 788 9.80 -8.10 34.51
N LEU A 789 9.98 -9.40 34.27
CA LEU A 789 10.69 -9.90 33.09
C LEU A 789 10.00 -9.46 31.81
N ALA A 790 8.67 -9.58 31.72
CA ALA A 790 7.89 -9.12 30.57
C ALA A 790 8.00 -7.60 30.34
N ALA A 791 8.10 -6.80 31.40
CA ALA A 791 8.18 -5.35 31.32
C ALA A 791 9.58 -4.80 31.02
N TYR A 792 10.63 -5.42 31.57
CA TYR A 792 11.99 -4.84 31.56
C TYR A 792 12.99 -5.61 30.71
N VAL A 793 12.83 -6.94 30.57
CA VAL A 793 13.84 -7.83 29.99
C VAL A 793 13.38 -8.39 28.63
N LYS A 794 12.32 -9.20 28.62
CA LYS A 794 11.82 -9.96 27.47
C LYS A 794 11.50 -9.09 26.25
N PRO A 795 11.96 -9.40 25.03
CA PRO A 795 11.50 -8.68 23.84
C PRO A 795 9.98 -8.71 23.69
N ALA A 796 9.36 -7.62 23.22
CA ALA A 796 7.90 -7.50 23.14
C ALA A 796 7.25 -8.65 22.34
N TRP A 797 7.86 -9.01 21.20
CA TRP A 797 7.37 -10.10 20.34
C TRP A 797 7.32 -11.46 21.06
N TRP A 798 8.19 -11.69 22.04
CA TRP A 798 8.19 -12.94 22.80
C TRP A 798 7.05 -12.96 23.82
N THR A 799 6.84 -11.86 24.55
CA THR A 799 5.69 -11.68 25.45
C THR A 799 4.37 -11.81 24.69
N GLU A 800 4.26 -11.16 23.52
CA GLU A 800 3.09 -11.25 22.64
C GLU A 800 2.79 -12.71 22.24
N ARG A 801 3.83 -13.46 21.86
CA ARG A 801 3.70 -14.87 21.46
C ARG A 801 3.38 -15.80 22.62
N SER A 802 3.97 -15.58 23.80
CA SER A 802 3.71 -16.41 24.99
C SER A 802 2.27 -16.29 25.49
N LEU A 803 1.63 -15.14 25.26
CA LEU A 803 0.24 -14.89 25.63
C LEU A 803 -0.75 -15.31 24.52
N GLY A 804 -0.26 -15.81 23.38
CA GLY A 804 -1.12 -16.15 22.24
C GLY A 804 -1.76 -14.95 21.53
N LEU A 805 -1.31 -13.72 21.81
CA LEU A 805 -1.88 -12.50 21.23
C LEU A 805 -1.63 -12.38 19.72
N ASN A 806 -0.68 -13.14 19.18
CA ASN A 806 -0.43 -13.24 17.75
C ASN A 806 -1.44 -14.11 17.00
N LYS A 807 -2.32 -14.82 17.72
CA LYS A 807 -3.38 -15.66 17.14
C LYS A 807 -4.76 -14.98 17.17
N VAL A 808 -4.89 -13.87 17.91
CA VAL A 808 -6.13 -13.11 18.01
C VAL A 808 -6.35 -12.35 16.70
N GLY A 809 -7.48 -12.64 16.04
CA GLY A 809 -7.92 -11.96 14.84
C GLY A 809 -8.37 -10.51 15.09
N PRO A 810 -8.32 -9.64 14.06
CA PRO A 810 -8.76 -8.24 14.18
C PRO A 810 -10.25 -8.10 14.47
N ASP A 811 -11.08 -9.01 13.99
CA ASP A 811 -12.54 -8.99 14.16
C ASP A 811 -13.01 -9.74 15.42
N GLU A 812 -12.09 -10.28 16.24
CA GLU A 812 -12.45 -10.87 17.55
C GLU A 812 -12.86 -9.77 18.54
N LEU A 813 -13.76 -10.10 19.46
CA LEU A 813 -14.26 -9.15 20.48
C LEU A 813 -13.13 -8.70 21.43
N LEU A 814 -13.14 -7.41 21.74
CA LEU A 814 -12.37 -6.84 22.85
C LEU A 814 -13.29 -6.48 24.01
N THR A 815 -14.46 -5.91 23.72
CA THR A 815 -15.37 -5.42 24.75
C THR A 815 -16.83 -5.47 24.30
N ILE A 816 -17.71 -5.54 25.30
CA ILE A 816 -19.15 -5.33 25.14
C ILE A 816 -19.52 -4.11 25.98
N ILE A 817 -20.17 -3.13 25.37
CA ILE A 817 -20.63 -1.92 26.06
C ILE A 817 -22.15 -1.85 25.98
N PHE A 818 -22.81 -1.80 27.12
CA PHE A 818 -24.27 -1.70 27.18
C PHE A 818 -24.74 -0.25 27.04
N THR A 819 -25.66 -0.01 26.12
CA THR A 819 -26.34 1.29 25.93
C THR A 819 -27.79 1.18 26.38
N SER A 820 -28.34 2.26 26.94
CA SER A 820 -29.77 2.35 27.25
C SER A 820 -30.56 2.37 25.94
N GLY A 821 -31.28 1.30 25.62
CA GLY A 821 -32.09 1.23 24.39
C GLY A 821 -33.29 2.20 24.44
N SER A 822 -33.78 2.61 23.27
CA SER A 822 -34.99 3.45 23.12
C SER A 822 -36.26 2.83 23.72
N THR A 823 -36.29 1.51 23.90
CA THR A 823 -37.39 0.74 24.52
C THR A 823 -37.25 0.60 26.05
N GLY A 824 -36.13 1.05 26.62
CA GLY A 824 -35.79 0.92 28.04
C GLY A 824 -34.95 -0.32 28.37
N GLU A 825 -34.86 -1.31 27.48
CA GLU A 825 -33.94 -2.45 27.66
C GLU A 825 -32.53 -2.12 27.18
N PRO A 826 -31.48 -2.45 27.94
CA PRO A 826 -30.10 -2.23 27.54
C PRO A 826 -29.72 -3.11 26.33
N LYS A 827 -28.93 -2.55 25.41
CA LYS A 827 -28.40 -3.27 24.24
C LYS A 827 -26.89 -3.42 24.37
N GLY A 828 -26.38 -4.65 24.31
CA GLY A 828 -24.93 -4.91 24.31
C GLY A 828 -24.32 -4.60 22.94
N VAL A 829 -23.50 -3.56 22.84
CA VAL A 829 -22.76 -3.23 21.61
C VAL A 829 -21.46 -4.03 21.57
N MET A 830 -21.30 -4.86 20.53
CA MET A 830 -20.13 -5.72 20.35
C MET A 830 -19.01 -4.99 19.59
N LEU A 831 -17.88 -4.75 20.27
CA LEU A 831 -16.73 -4.05 19.69
C LEU A 831 -15.50 -4.97 19.59
N SER A 832 -14.96 -5.06 18.39
CA SER A 832 -13.78 -5.87 18.07
C SER A 832 -12.46 -5.19 18.43
N GLN A 833 -11.36 -5.96 18.36
CA GLN A 833 -10.00 -5.45 18.47
C GLN A 833 -9.73 -4.34 17.44
N SER A 834 -10.16 -4.54 16.19
CA SER A 834 -9.98 -3.58 15.09
C SER A 834 -10.80 -2.30 15.32
N ASN A 835 -12.04 -2.44 15.80
CA ASN A 835 -12.92 -1.30 16.09
C ASN A 835 -12.25 -0.28 17.03
N ILE A 836 -11.75 -0.77 18.17
CA ILE A 836 -11.07 0.08 19.16
C ILE A 836 -9.70 0.52 18.64
N GLY A 837 -8.91 -0.41 18.05
CA GLY A 837 -7.57 -0.12 17.55
C GLY A 837 -7.55 0.96 16.47
N SER A 838 -8.44 0.89 15.48
CA SER A 838 -8.53 1.90 14.42
C SER A 838 -8.95 3.26 14.95
N ASN A 839 -9.85 3.31 15.94
CA ASN A 839 -10.28 4.57 16.54
C ASN A 839 -9.14 5.24 17.32
N VAL A 840 -8.41 4.46 18.13
CA VAL A 840 -7.21 4.90 18.84
C VAL A 840 -6.15 5.43 17.88
N ASP A 841 -5.86 4.68 16.81
CA ASP A 841 -4.86 5.07 15.82
C ASP A 841 -5.26 6.36 15.09
N ALA A 842 -6.54 6.51 14.73
CA ALA A 842 -7.05 7.71 14.05
C ALA A 842 -6.99 8.96 14.95
N VAL A 843 -7.42 8.86 16.21
CA VAL A 843 -7.36 9.98 17.17
C VAL A 843 -5.91 10.37 17.47
N ASN A 844 -5.02 9.39 17.66
CA ASN A 844 -3.59 9.63 17.85
C ASN A 844 -2.92 10.30 16.64
N GLN A 845 -3.40 10.01 15.43
CA GLN A 845 -2.92 10.64 14.20
C GLN A 845 -3.35 12.11 14.08
N ILE A 846 -4.59 12.40 14.46
CA ILE A 846 -5.22 13.73 14.37
C ILE A 846 -4.68 14.69 15.44
N LEU A 847 -4.67 14.26 16.71
CA LEU A 847 -4.29 15.14 17.82
C LEU A 847 -2.77 15.30 17.99
N ASN A 848 -1.99 14.57 17.19
CA ASN A 848 -0.52 14.56 17.23
C ASN A 848 0.02 14.39 18.65
N LEU A 849 -0.47 13.37 19.36
CA LEU A 849 -0.19 13.13 20.77
C LEU A 849 1.30 12.85 21.00
N SER A 850 1.87 13.48 22.02
CA SER A 850 3.29 13.36 22.38
C SER A 850 3.49 12.63 23.71
N ARG A 851 4.75 12.47 24.14
CA ARG A 851 5.04 11.86 25.45
C ARG A 851 4.90 12.87 26.59
N GLU A 852 4.91 14.15 26.25
CA GLU A 852 4.78 15.30 27.14
C GLU A 852 3.31 15.52 27.51
N ASP A 853 2.39 15.02 26.68
CA ASP A 853 0.96 15.11 26.92
C ASP A 853 0.49 14.28 28.13
N SER A 854 -0.45 14.87 28.87
CA SER A 854 -1.05 14.29 30.07
C SER A 854 -2.57 14.47 30.01
N LEU A 855 -3.31 13.36 29.99
CA LEU A 855 -4.75 13.31 29.82
C LEU A 855 -5.46 13.17 31.16
N MET A 856 -6.46 14.01 31.41
CA MET A 856 -7.36 13.88 32.56
C MET A 856 -8.50 12.91 32.24
N GLY A 857 -8.47 11.74 32.89
CA GLY A 857 -9.43 10.64 32.70
C GLY A 857 -10.54 10.65 33.75
N VAL A 858 -11.55 11.49 33.55
CA VAL A 858 -12.75 11.56 34.41
C VAL A 858 -13.95 10.79 33.85
N LEU A 859 -13.87 10.37 32.59
CA LEU A 859 -14.96 9.71 31.89
C LEU A 859 -15.05 8.22 32.27
N PRO A 860 -16.25 7.69 32.61
CA PRO A 860 -16.43 6.29 32.99
C PRO A 860 -16.02 5.28 31.91
N PHE A 861 -15.41 4.16 32.32
CA PHE A 861 -15.01 3.09 31.39
C PHE A 861 -16.18 2.22 30.88
N PHE A 862 -17.36 2.28 31.53
CA PHE A 862 -18.58 1.68 30.98
C PHE A 862 -19.15 2.49 29.80
N HIS A 863 -18.68 3.73 29.60
CA HIS A 863 -19.06 4.55 28.45
C HIS A 863 -17.95 4.44 27.41
N SER A 864 -18.30 4.23 26.14
CA SER A 864 -17.33 4.08 25.03
C SER A 864 -16.35 5.24 24.93
N PHE A 865 -16.79 6.46 25.23
CA PHE A 865 -15.91 7.64 25.28
C PHE A 865 -14.80 7.51 26.32
N GLY A 866 -15.11 7.08 27.56
CA GLY A 866 -14.08 6.82 28.56
C GLY A 866 -13.24 5.58 28.24
N TYR A 867 -13.89 4.51 27.77
CA TYR A 867 -13.22 3.25 27.41
C TYR A 867 -12.17 3.43 26.30
N THR A 868 -12.53 4.07 25.19
CA THR A 868 -11.60 4.29 24.09
C THR A 868 -10.68 5.48 24.35
N ALA A 869 -11.21 6.66 24.70
CA ALA A 869 -10.42 7.90 24.74
C ALA A 869 -9.64 8.10 26.04
N SER A 870 -10.13 7.60 27.19
CA SER A 870 -9.42 7.75 28.48
C SER A 870 -8.61 6.53 28.88
N LEU A 871 -8.99 5.33 28.44
CA LEU A 871 -8.25 4.09 28.70
C LEU A 871 -7.36 3.70 27.51
N TRP A 872 -7.95 3.24 26.40
CA TRP A 872 -7.17 2.64 25.31
C TRP A 872 -6.24 3.60 24.57
N LEU A 873 -6.69 4.84 24.32
CA LEU A 873 -5.88 5.88 23.68
C LEU A 873 -4.57 6.14 24.43
N VAL A 874 -4.62 6.15 25.76
CA VAL A 874 -3.46 6.45 26.59
C VAL A 874 -2.54 5.24 26.74
N VAL A 875 -3.10 4.05 27.00
CA VAL A 875 -2.26 2.85 27.22
C VAL A 875 -1.59 2.38 25.93
N CYS A 876 -2.20 2.62 24.76
CA CYS A 876 -1.62 2.33 23.45
C CYS A 876 -0.77 3.49 22.89
N GLY A 877 -1.11 4.74 23.23
CA GLY A 877 -0.44 5.95 22.75
C GLY A 877 0.69 6.46 23.65
N ALA A 878 1.36 7.53 23.24
CA ALA A 878 2.47 8.14 23.99
C ALA A 878 2.09 8.85 25.33
N PRO A 879 0.91 9.48 25.50
CA PRO A 879 0.57 10.26 26.69
C PRO A 879 0.50 9.47 27.99
N ARG A 880 0.41 10.16 29.13
CA ARG A 880 0.02 9.57 30.42
C ARG A 880 -1.44 9.90 30.78
N ALA A 881 -2.06 9.10 31.65
CA ALA A 881 -3.41 9.35 32.17
C ALA A 881 -3.38 9.65 33.66
N VAL A 882 -4.26 10.56 34.08
CA VAL A 882 -4.55 10.87 35.47
C VAL A 882 -6.04 10.64 35.70
N TYR A 883 -6.38 9.61 36.46
CA TYR A 883 -7.77 9.22 36.66
C TYR A 883 -8.38 9.82 37.93
N HIS A 884 -9.64 10.18 37.83
CA HIS A 884 -10.47 10.48 38.99
C HIS A 884 -11.86 9.88 38.80
N TYR A 885 -12.36 9.24 39.85
CA TYR A 885 -13.59 8.44 39.79
C TYR A 885 -14.87 9.28 39.75
N ASN A 886 -14.83 10.54 40.19
CA ASN A 886 -15.98 11.43 40.23
C ASN A 886 -15.77 12.68 39.35
N PRO A 887 -16.36 12.75 38.15
CA PRO A 887 -16.23 13.93 37.28
C PRO A 887 -16.81 15.22 37.89
N LEU A 888 -17.70 15.13 38.89
CA LEU A 888 -18.33 16.30 39.52
C LEU A 888 -17.46 16.92 40.63
N ASP A 889 -16.42 16.24 41.12
CA ASP A 889 -15.47 16.79 42.10
C ASP A 889 -14.45 17.70 41.40
N ALA A 890 -14.92 18.86 40.95
CA ALA A 890 -14.12 19.85 40.23
C ALA A 890 -12.88 20.31 41.01
N ARG A 891 -12.93 20.37 42.35
CA ARG A 891 -11.78 20.77 43.18
C ARG A 891 -10.67 19.73 43.10
N MET A 892 -11.00 18.44 43.19
CA MET A 892 -10.00 17.38 43.01
C MET A 892 -9.48 17.34 41.59
N VAL A 893 -10.35 17.47 40.59
CA VAL A 893 -9.95 17.53 39.17
C VAL A 893 -8.96 18.67 38.93
N GLY A 894 -9.25 19.89 39.41
CA GLY A 894 -8.33 21.04 39.31
C GLY A 894 -6.97 20.76 39.95
N ARG A 895 -6.93 20.22 41.17
CA ARG A 895 -5.67 19.85 41.85
C ARG A 895 -4.86 18.81 41.09
N LEU A 896 -5.52 17.82 40.48
CA LEU A 896 -4.86 16.79 39.68
C LEU A 896 -4.31 17.38 38.37
N CYS A 897 -5.07 18.26 37.72
CA CYS A 897 -4.63 18.97 36.54
C CYS A 897 -3.34 19.77 36.79
N GLU A 898 -3.31 20.50 37.90
CA GLU A 898 -2.15 21.26 38.35
C GLU A 898 -0.96 20.34 38.68
N LYS A 899 -1.17 19.35 39.57
CA LYS A 899 -0.11 18.43 40.04
C LYS A 899 0.58 17.69 38.90
N TYR A 900 -0.19 17.25 37.91
CA TYR A 900 0.31 16.40 36.82
C TYR A 900 0.45 17.14 35.49
N ASN A 901 0.36 18.47 35.47
CA ASN A 901 0.43 19.29 34.26
C ASN A 901 -0.44 18.71 33.13
N VAL A 902 -1.74 18.53 33.41
CA VAL A 902 -2.68 18.01 32.41
C VAL A 902 -2.74 18.95 31.22
N SER A 903 -2.46 18.41 30.02
CA SER A 903 -2.53 19.13 28.75
C SER A 903 -3.78 18.78 27.95
N ILE A 904 -4.42 17.64 28.24
CA ILE A 904 -5.59 17.15 27.51
C ILE A 904 -6.74 16.91 28.48
N LEU A 905 -7.87 17.57 28.25
CA LEU A 905 -9.12 17.34 28.96
C LEU A 905 -10.15 16.72 28.02
N MET A 906 -10.61 15.51 28.34
CA MET A 906 -11.75 14.87 27.67
C MET A 906 -12.97 15.01 28.58
N SER A 907 -14.03 15.67 28.11
CA SER A 907 -15.15 16.06 28.98
C SER A 907 -16.50 16.10 28.24
N THR A 908 -17.58 16.36 28.98
CA THR A 908 -18.88 16.77 28.44
C THR A 908 -19.13 18.25 28.73
N PRO A 909 -20.06 18.91 28.02
CA PRO A 909 -20.46 20.29 28.33
C PRO A 909 -20.96 20.43 29.77
N THR A 910 -21.67 19.44 30.31
CA THR A 910 -22.14 19.39 31.70
C THR A 910 -21.00 19.56 32.69
N PHE A 911 -19.93 18.76 32.53
CA PHE A 911 -18.80 18.81 33.45
C PHE A 911 -17.98 20.10 33.28
N LEU A 912 -17.88 20.61 32.05
CA LEU A 912 -17.23 21.90 31.80
C LEU A 912 -17.92 23.06 32.55
N ARG A 913 -19.27 23.08 32.63
CA ARG A 913 -19.99 24.08 33.43
C ARG A 913 -19.60 24.03 34.91
N THR A 914 -19.42 22.83 35.46
CA THR A 914 -18.96 22.66 36.85
C THR A 914 -17.52 23.16 37.01
N TYR A 915 -16.63 22.85 36.06
CA TYR A 915 -15.23 23.28 36.08
C TYR A 915 -15.08 24.80 35.93
N LEU A 916 -15.88 25.41 35.06
CA LEU A 916 -15.97 26.87 34.90
C LEU A 916 -16.26 27.60 36.21
N ARG A 917 -17.11 27.03 37.06
CA ARG A 917 -17.47 27.65 38.35
C ARG A 917 -16.42 27.40 39.43
N ARG A 918 -15.85 26.19 39.50
CA ARG A 918 -15.11 25.70 40.68
C ARG A 918 -13.60 25.56 40.53
N ILE A 919 -13.05 25.58 39.31
CA ILE A 919 -11.61 25.45 39.07
C ILE A 919 -10.97 26.82 38.89
N ASP A 920 -9.85 27.04 39.57
CA ASP A 920 -9.04 28.26 39.41
C ASP A 920 -8.25 28.21 38.07
N PRO A 921 -8.16 29.32 37.31
CA PRO A 921 -7.37 29.37 36.07
C PRO A 921 -5.94 28.84 36.19
N ALA A 922 -5.26 29.07 37.33
CA ALA A 922 -3.90 28.59 37.56
C ALA A 922 -3.80 27.05 37.51
N GLN A 923 -4.87 26.34 37.89
CA GLN A 923 -4.89 24.88 37.92
C GLN A 923 -4.99 24.24 36.52
N LEU A 924 -5.50 24.96 35.53
CA LEU A 924 -5.56 24.53 34.14
C LEU A 924 -4.53 25.23 33.25
N LYS A 925 -3.50 25.85 33.82
CA LYS A 925 -2.48 26.58 33.06
C LYS A 925 -1.74 25.73 32.01
N ALA A 926 -1.58 24.44 32.27
CA ALA A 926 -0.94 23.49 31.35
C ALA A 926 -1.90 22.93 30.28
N LEU A 927 -3.20 23.21 30.39
CA LEU A 927 -4.21 22.70 29.46
C LEU A 927 -3.96 23.30 28.08
N ASP A 928 -3.93 22.43 27.08
CA ASP A 928 -3.67 22.80 25.69
C ASP A 928 -4.88 22.50 24.81
N ILE A 929 -5.55 21.36 25.06
CA ILE A 929 -6.76 20.97 24.34
C ILE A 929 -7.83 20.43 25.28
N ALA A 930 -9.06 20.91 25.09
CA ALA A 930 -10.26 20.33 25.66
C ALA A 930 -11.11 19.73 24.54
N VAL A 931 -11.29 18.41 24.53
CA VAL A 931 -12.19 17.73 23.59
C VAL A 931 -13.48 17.41 24.31
N VAL A 932 -14.59 17.85 23.74
CA VAL A 932 -15.92 17.75 24.34
C VAL A 932 -16.83 16.95 23.43
N GLY A 933 -17.59 16.02 24.01
CA GLY A 933 -18.54 15.21 23.26
C GLY A 933 -19.64 14.64 24.14
N ALA A 934 -20.34 13.63 23.62
CA ALA A 934 -21.52 12.96 24.20
C ALA A 934 -22.81 13.80 24.31
N GLU A 935 -22.69 15.12 24.19
CA GLU A 935 -23.75 16.13 24.14
C GLU A 935 -23.35 17.26 23.17
N LYS A 936 -24.34 17.98 22.63
CA LYS A 936 -24.12 19.18 21.81
C LYS A 936 -23.40 20.24 22.65
N MET A 937 -22.31 20.81 22.13
CA MET A 937 -21.56 21.84 22.84
C MET A 937 -22.25 23.22 22.70
N PRO A 938 -22.73 23.83 23.80
CA PRO A 938 -23.27 25.18 23.75
C PRO A 938 -22.14 26.20 23.50
N LEU A 939 -22.35 27.13 22.56
CA LEU A 939 -21.33 28.12 22.19
C LEU A 939 -20.99 29.08 23.35
N ASP A 940 -21.98 29.45 24.17
CA ASP A 940 -21.79 30.27 25.37
C ASP A 940 -20.81 29.64 26.36
N VAL A 941 -20.92 28.33 26.57
CA VAL A 941 -20.00 27.58 27.45
C VAL A 941 -18.61 27.54 26.87
N ALA A 942 -18.49 27.36 25.55
CA ALA A 942 -17.19 27.32 24.87
C ALA A 942 -16.47 28.66 24.96
N GLU A 943 -17.21 29.76 24.77
CA GLU A 943 -16.70 31.13 24.89
C GLU A 943 -16.27 31.45 26.31
N GLN A 944 -17.10 31.17 27.33
CA GLN A 944 -16.76 31.36 28.74
C GLN A 944 -15.52 30.52 29.14
N PHE A 945 -15.40 29.30 28.63
CA PHE A 945 -14.25 28.44 28.91
C PHE A 945 -12.97 29.00 28.29
N LYS A 946 -13.06 29.53 27.06
CA LYS A 946 -11.95 30.23 26.41
C LYS A 946 -11.57 31.51 27.14
N GLU A 947 -12.53 32.30 27.62
CA GLU A 947 -12.25 33.52 28.37
C GLU A 947 -11.54 33.22 29.69
N LYS A 948 -12.00 32.21 30.43
CA LYS A 948 -11.43 31.85 31.74
C LYS A 948 -10.09 31.12 31.66
N PHE A 949 -9.95 30.18 30.72
CA PHE A 949 -8.81 29.25 30.66
C PHE A 949 -7.95 29.40 29.39
N HIS A 950 -8.28 30.31 28.48
CA HIS A 950 -7.58 30.58 27.22
C HIS A 950 -7.51 29.38 26.24
N VAL A 951 -8.33 28.36 26.47
CA VAL A 951 -8.43 27.15 25.62
C VAL A 951 -9.83 27.11 25.03
N MET A 952 -9.95 26.99 23.71
CA MET A 952 -11.26 26.79 23.07
C MET A 952 -11.62 25.30 23.09
N PRO A 953 -12.74 24.88 23.72
CA PRO A 953 -13.17 23.50 23.67
C PRO A 953 -13.54 23.07 22.24
N SER A 954 -13.02 21.94 21.81
CA SER A 954 -13.26 21.36 20.49
C SER A 954 -14.34 20.29 20.57
N GLU A 955 -15.43 20.49 19.82
CA GLU A 955 -16.52 19.52 19.76
C GLU A 955 -16.12 18.30 18.90
N GLY A 956 -16.42 17.11 19.41
CA GLY A 956 -16.29 15.83 18.72
C GLY A 956 -17.55 14.99 18.87
N TYR A 957 -17.82 14.16 17.86
CA TYR A 957 -19.03 13.35 17.79
C TYR A 957 -18.71 11.87 17.65
N GLY A 958 -19.60 11.06 18.20
CA GLY A 958 -19.49 9.62 18.20
C GLY A 958 -20.65 8.92 18.91
N THR A 959 -20.85 7.64 18.58
CA THR A 959 -21.79 6.76 19.27
C THR A 959 -21.05 5.50 19.72
N THR A 960 -21.61 4.73 20.67
CA THR A 960 -20.96 3.48 21.12
C THR A 960 -20.79 2.50 19.97
N GLU A 961 -21.74 2.46 19.04
CA GLU A 961 -21.73 1.65 17.82
C GLU A 961 -20.61 2.04 16.83
N LEU A 962 -19.93 3.17 17.05
CA LEU A 962 -18.88 3.74 16.20
C LEU A 962 -17.53 3.90 16.92
N SER A 963 -17.36 3.23 18.06
CA SER A 963 -16.08 2.95 18.75
C SER A 963 -15.21 4.05 19.39
N PRO A 964 -15.68 5.21 19.89
CA PRO A 964 -16.89 5.94 19.54
C PRO A 964 -16.66 7.03 18.49
N VAL A 965 -15.42 7.52 18.33
CA VAL A 965 -15.17 8.78 17.62
C VAL A 965 -15.43 8.62 16.13
N VAL A 966 -16.18 9.55 15.55
CA VAL A 966 -16.49 9.60 14.11
C VAL A 966 -15.86 10.83 13.49
N SER A 967 -16.00 11.97 14.15
CA SER A 967 -15.50 13.27 13.69
C SER A 967 -15.06 14.11 14.87
N ILE A 968 -14.14 15.03 14.61
CA ILE A 968 -13.59 15.93 15.62
C ILE A 968 -13.10 17.24 15.00
N ASN A 969 -13.32 18.35 15.70
CA ASN A 969 -12.61 19.61 15.41
C ASN A 969 -11.19 19.56 15.96
N ILE A 970 -10.22 19.98 15.17
CA ILE A 970 -8.81 19.96 15.55
C ILE A 970 -8.37 21.40 15.78
N PRO A 971 -7.89 21.76 16.99
CA PRO A 971 -7.36 23.10 17.22
C PRO A 971 -6.26 23.44 16.21
N ASP A 972 -6.32 24.62 15.61
CA ASP A 972 -5.40 25.00 14.53
C ASP A 972 -3.92 25.01 14.97
N HIS A 973 -3.65 25.23 16.27
CA HIS A 973 -2.28 25.18 16.81
C HIS A 973 -1.70 23.75 16.92
N ARG A 974 -2.55 22.71 16.90
CA ARG A 974 -2.13 21.29 16.81
C ARG A 974 -1.95 20.84 15.36
N SER A 975 -2.41 21.64 14.40
CA SER A 975 -2.05 21.47 12.98
C SER A 975 -0.62 21.94 12.75
N ALA A 976 0.09 21.30 11.81
CA ALA A 976 1.46 21.68 11.44
C ALA A 976 1.54 23.04 10.69
N ASP A 977 0.40 23.66 10.40
CA ASP A 977 0.25 24.94 9.69
C ASP A 977 -1.09 25.58 10.07
N THR A 978 -1.11 26.87 10.40
CA THR A 978 -2.33 27.61 10.81
C THR A 978 -3.18 28.08 9.63
N GLN A 979 -2.75 27.82 8.39
CA GLN A 979 -3.49 28.21 7.19
C GLN A 979 -4.60 27.22 6.77
N GLN A 980 -4.61 25.99 7.31
CA GLN A 980 -5.70 25.03 7.09
C GLN A 980 -6.67 25.08 8.27
N ILE A 981 -7.95 25.27 7.98
CA ILE A 981 -9.01 25.30 8.99
C ILE A 981 -9.22 23.89 9.53
N GLY A 982 -8.75 23.64 10.75
CA GLY A 982 -8.97 22.38 11.48
C GLY A 982 -10.22 22.40 12.34
N THR A 983 -10.69 23.59 12.71
CA THR A 983 -11.85 23.81 13.59
C THR A 983 -12.90 24.71 12.95
N LYS A 984 -14.18 24.32 13.03
CA LYS A 984 -15.33 25.17 12.69
C LYS A 984 -16.36 25.08 13.81
N LEU A 985 -16.52 26.17 14.56
CA LEU A 985 -17.43 26.24 15.71
C LEU A 985 -18.88 25.95 15.28
N GLY A 986 -19.63 25.24 16.13
CA GLY A 986 -20.99 24.78 15.84
C GLY A 986 -21.07 23.60 14.87
N THR A 987 -19.93 22.98 14.54
CA THR A 987 -19.86 21.72 13.78
C THR A 987 -19.23 20.65 14.67
N ILE A 988 -19.44 19.38 14.34
CA ILE A 988 -18.79 18.25 15.01
C ILE A 988 -17.45 17.85 14.34
N GLY A 989 -16.90 18.74 13.51
CA GLY A 989 -15.66 18.53 12.79
C GLY A 989 -15.83 17.72 11.50
N ARG A 990 -14.69 17.21 11.00
CA ARG A 990 -14.62 16.33 9.82
C ARG A 990 -14.48 14.86 10.23
N PRO A 991 -14.86 13.90 9.37
CA PRO A 991 -14.58 12.48 9.61
C PRO A 991 -13.10 12.23 9.96
N ILE A 992 -12.87 11.31 10.89
CA ILE A 992 -11.52 10.84 11.21
C ILE A 992 -10.95 9.94 10.08
N PRO A 993 -9.62 9.78 9.94
CA PRO A 993 -9.03 8.92 8.93
C PRO A 993 -9.62 7.51 8.92
N GLY A 994 -9.97 7.01 7.73
CA GLY A 994 -10.56 5.68 7.56
C GLY A 994 -12.07 5.61 7.80
N VAL A 995 -12.73 6.73 8.11
CA VAL A 995 -14.18 6.81 8.28
C VAL A 995 -14.79 7.67 7.16
N ALA A 996 -15.86 7.20 6.56
CA ALA A 996 -16.65 7.91 5.57
C ALA A 996 -18.02 8.29 6.18
N ALA A 997 -18.51 9.47 5.82
CA ALA A 997 -19.82 9.97 6.22
C ALA A 997 -20.61 10.40 4.98
N LYS A 998 -21.92 10.14 4.96
CA LYS A 998 -22.83 10.67 3.93
C LYS A 998 -24.18 11.00 4.52
N ILE A 999 -24.92 11.87 3.83
CA ILE A 999 -26.27 12.25 4.18
C ILE A 999 -27.23 11.58 3.20
N VAL A 1000 -28.25 10.89 3.72
CA VAL A 1000 -29.28 10.27 2.89
C VAL A 1000 -30.67 10.79 3.25
N ASP A 1001 -31.57 10.68 2.28
CA ASP A 1001 -32.98 10.88 2.52
C ASP A 1001 -33.51 9.75 3.44
N PRO A 1002 -34.25 10.07 4.51
CA PRO A 1002 -34.68 9.09 5.51
C PRO A 1002 -35.72 8.08 4.98
N GLU A 1003 -36.43 8.38 3.88
CA GLU A 1003 -37.46 7.51 3.32
C GLU A 1003 -36.94 6.71 2.12
N THR A 1004 -36.30 7.39 1.18
CA THR A 1004 -35.81 6.80 -0.08
C THR A 1004 -34.39 6.22 0.04
N HIS A 1005 -33.66 6.56 1.10
CA HIS A 1005 -32.23 6.23 1.30
C HIS A 1005 -31.30 6.73 0.18
N GLN A 1006 -31.75 7.66 -0.66
CA GLN A 1006 -30.93 8.27 -1.70
C GLN A 1006 -29.90 9.23 -1.09
N ASP A 1007 -28.70 9.29 -1.66
CA ASP A 1007 -27.65 10.21 -1.23
C ASP A 1007 -28.05 11.66 -1.58
N LEU A 1008 -28.07 12.53 -0.57
CA LEU A 1008 -28.46 13.94 -0.72
C LEU A 1008 -27.27 14.85 -1.02
N GLY A 1009 -26.04 14.35 -0.94
CA GLY A 1009 -24.82 15.12 -1.16
C GLY A 1009 -24.50 16.10 -0.01
N ILE A 1010 -23.99 17.28 -0.37
CA ILE A 1010 -23.62 18.34 0.58
C ILE A 1010 -24.72 19.40 0.72
N ASP A 1011 -24.66 20.17 1.80
CA ASP A 1011 -25.54 21.30 2.12
C ASP A 1011 -27.05 20.98 2.20
N ARG A 1012 -27.42 19.71 2.08
CA ARG A 1012 -28.76 19.17 2.35
C ARG A 1012 -28.81 18.53 3.73
N GLU A 1013 -29.91 18.74 4.42
CA GLU A 1013 -30.20 18.07 5.68
C GLU A 1013 -30.82 16.70 5.40
N GLY A 1014 -30.40 15.68 6.16
CA GLY A 1014 -30.93 14.33 6.07
C GLY A 1014 -30.29 13.42 7.13
N LEU A 1015 -30.47 12.12 6.97
CA LEU A 1015 -30.00 11.11 7.91
C LEU A 1015 -28.49 10.87 7.73
N LEU A 1016 -27.74 10.94 8.83
CA LEU A 1016 -26.29 10.70 8.84
C LEU A 1016 -26.00 9.20 8.83
N LEU A 1017 -25.31 8.74 7.78
CA LEU A 1017 -24.78 7.38 7.71
C LEU A 1017 -23.26 7.39 7.81
N ILE A 1018 -22.72 6.46 8.59
CA ILE A 1018 -21.28 6.31 8.82
C ILE A 1018 -20.81 4.93 8.36
N LYS A 1019 -19.65 4.88 7.72
CA LYS A 1019 -19.01 3.63 7.30
C LYS A 1019 -17.52 3.69 7.62
N GLY A 1020 -16.98 2.60 8.16
CA GLY A 1020 -15.59 2.56 8.58
C GLY A 1020 -15.27 1.33 9.42
N PRO A 1021 -13.98 1.13 9.75
CA PRO A 1021 -13.52 0.09 10.67
C PRO A 1021 -13.99 0.33 12.09
N ASN A 1022 -14.55 1.50 12.39
CA ASN A 1022 -15.07 1.89 13.69
C ASN A 1022 -16.52 1.41 13.93
N VAL A 1023 -17.22 0.91 12.90
CA VAL A 1023 -18.57 0.36 13.02
C VAL A 1023 -18.53 -0.97 13.78
N MET A 1024 -19.37 -1.10 14.80
CA MET A 1024 -19.53 -2.29 15.64
C MET A 1024 -19.78 -3.56 14.82
N LEU A 1025 -19.56 -4.73 15.44
CA LEU A 1025 -19.95 -6.01 14.85
C LEU A 1025 -21.47 -6.20 14.83
N GLY A 1026 -22.17 -5.63 15.81
CA GLY A 1026 -23.62 -5.72 15.97
C GLY A 1026 -24.06 -5.63 17.42
N TYR A 1027 -25.37 -5.78 17.63
CA TYR A 1027 -25.94 -5.91 18.97
C TYR A 1027 -25.91 -7.36 19.42
N LEU A 1028 -25.45 -7.58 20.65
CA LEU A 1028 -25.37 -8.89 21.30
C LEU A 1028 -26.74 -9.55 21.32
N ASN A 1029 -26.80 -10.80 20.86
CA ASN A 1029 -28.02 -11.62 20.77
C ASN A 1029 -29.19 -10.97 20.02
N GLN A 1030 -28.95 -9.94 19.19
CA GLN A 1030 -29.98 -9.15 18.52
C GLN A 1030 -29.64 -8.90 17.03
N PRO A 1031 -29.58 -9.96 16.19
CA PRO A 1031 -29.22 -9.83 14.78
C PRO A 1031 -30.23 -9.01 13.96
N GLU A 1032 -31.52 -9.08 14.29
CA GLU A 1032 -32.58 -8.31 13.59
C GLU A 1032 -32.38 -6.81 13.78
N LYS A 1033 -32.20 -6.34 15.03
CA LYS A 1033 -31.89 -4.93 15.32
C LYS A 1033 -30.56 -4.49 14.72
N THR A 1034 -29.62 -5.42 14.52
CA THR A 1034 -28.35 -5.14 13.84
C THR A 1034 -28.57 -4.86 12.35
N ALA A 1035 -29.38 -5.68 11.67
CA ALA A 1035 -29.71 -5.53 10.25
C ALA A 1035 -30.58 -4.28 9.97
N GLU A 1036 -31.33 -3.80 10.95
CA GLU A 1036 -32.09 -2.54 10.86
C GLU A 1036 -31.17 -1.31 10.73
N VAL A 1037 -30.05 -1.31 11.47
CA VAL A 1037 -29.17 -0.13 11.57
C VAL A 1037 -27.90 -0.26 10.73
N ILE A 1038 -27.48 -1.47 10.33
CA ILE A 1038 -26.32 -1.69 9.45
C ILE A 1038 -26.75 -2.28 8.11
N ARG A 1039 -26.52 -1.55 7.02
CA ARG A 1039 -26.79 -2.00 5.63
C ARG A 1039 -25.59 -1.69 4.73
N ASP A 1040 -25.08 -2.69 4.01
CA ASP A 1040 -23.88 -2.56 3.15
C ASP A 1040 -22.65 -1.93 3.84
N GLY A 1041 -22.51 -2.20 5.15
CA GLY A 1041 -21.47 -1.64 6.02
C GLY A 1041 -21.68 -0.18 6.42
N TRP A 1042 -22.80 0.44 6.04
CA TRP A 1042 -23.22 1.76 6.53
C TRP A 1042 -24.08 1.59 7.78
N TYR A 1043 -23.66 2.23 8.87
CA TYR A 1043 -24.41 2.36 10.10
C TYR A 1043 -25.28 3.63 10.06
N ASN A 1044 -26.56 3.45 10.36
CA ASN A 1044 -27.52 4.52 10.56
C ASN A 1044 -27.44 5.03 12.01
N THR A 1045 -27.00 6.29 12.17
CA THR A 1045 -26.84 6.89 13.51
C THR A 1045 -28.17 7.27 14.15
N GLY A 1046 -29.23 7.41 13.36
CA GLY A 1046 -30.49 8.02 13.78
C GLY A 1046 -30.40 9.54 13.99
N ASP A 1047 -29.27 10.17 13.66
CA ASP A 1047 -29.08 11.62 13.76
C ASP A 1047 -29.27 12.30 12.40
N PHE A 1048 -29.92 13.45 12.40
CA PHE A 1048 -30.02 14.31 11.23
C PHE A 1048 -28.83 15.27 11.20
N ALA A 1049 -28.23 15.40 10.02
CA ALA A 1049 -27.07 16.24 9.83
C ALA A 1049 -27.00 16.82 8.43
N ARG A 1050 -26.06 17.75 8.25
CA ARG A 1050 -25.66 18.32 6.98
C ARG A 1050 -24.14 18.32 6.89
N ILE A 1051 -23.59 17.94 5.74
CA ILE A 1051 -22.16 18.03 5.44
C ILE A 1051 -21.95 19.22 4.50
N ASP A 1052 -21.08 20.15 4.85
CA ASP A 1052 -20.80 21.32 4.01
C ASP A 1052 -19.75 21.04 2.92
N ALA A 1053 -19.51 22.03 2.05
CA ALA A 1053 -18.50 21.95 0.99
C ALA A 1053 -17.07 21.72 1.51
N ASP A 1054 -16.79 22.12 2.75
CA ASP A 1054 -15.50 21.92 3.42
C ASP A 1054 -15.39 20.55 4.10
N GLY A 1055 -16.47 19.74 4.07
CA GLY A 1055 -16.55 18.41 4.69
C GLY A 1055 -16.85 18.41 6.19
N PHE A 1056 -17.13 19.57 6.78
CA PHE A 1056 -17.56 19.65 8.19
C PHE A 1056 -19.00 19.19 8.32
N ILE A 1057 -19.29 18.47 9.41
CA ILE A 1057 -20.60 17.92 9.69
C ILE A 1057 -21.28 18.78 10.77
N THR A 1058 -22.52 19.17 10.55
CA THR A 1058 -23.37 19.84 11.55
C THR A 1058 -24.56 18.94 11.86
N ILE A 1059 -24.73 18.56 13.14
CA ILE A 1059 -25.94 17.87 13.60
C ILE A 1059 -27.08 18.88 13.68
N THR A 1060 -28.21 18.57 13.05
CA THR A 1060 -29.40 19.43 13.00
C THR A 1060 -30.56 18.87 13.84
N GLY A 1061 -30.56 17.57 14.12
CA GLY A 1061 -31.58 16.93 14.95
C GLY A 1061 -31.33 15.44 15.17
N ARG A 1062 -32.30 14.74 15.78
CA ARG A 1062 -32.24 13.29 16.01
C ARG A 1062 -33.59 12.66 15.74
N GLN A 1063 -33.65 11.60 14.93
CA GLN A 1063 -34.88 10.95 14.44
C GLN A 1063 -35.87 10.60 15.56
N SER A 1064 -35.37 10.15 16.73
CA SER A 1064 -36.19 9.81 17.89
C SER A 1064 -36.76 11.02 18.66
N ARG A 1065 -36.35 12.24 18.32
CA ARG A 1065 -36.76 13.51 18.91
C ARG A 1065 -37.52 14.38 17.89
N PHE A 1066 -38.26 13.70 17.02
CA PHE A 1066 -39.23 14.29 16.12
C PHE A 1066 -40.59 13.68 16.34
N SER A 1067 -41.61 14.48 16.06
CA SER A 1067 -42.98 13.99 15.91
C SER A 1067 -43.47 14.16 14.49
N LYS A 1068 -44.29 13.22 14.04
CA LYS A 1068 -45.00 13.32 12.77
C LYS A 1068 -46.37 13.95 13.01
N ILE A 1069 -46.50 15.23 12.68
CA ILE A 1069 -47.72 16.02 12.90
C ILE A 1069 -48.23 16.49 11.54
N GLY A 1070 -49.40 16.01 11.12
CA GLY A 1070 -49.99 16.39 9.83
C GLY A 1070 -49.13 16.06 8.61
N GLY A 1071 -48.28 15.03 8.70
CA GLY A 1071 -47.33 14.65 7.64
C GLY A 1071 -45.98 15.37 7.70
N GLU A 1072 -45.82 16.37 8.56
CA GLU A 1072 -44.54 17.07 8.78
C GLU A 1072 -43.75 16.50 9.95
N MET A 1073 -42.42 16.49 9.83
CA MET A 1073 -41.51 16.13 10.93
C MET A 1073 -41.21 17.36 11.79
N VAL A 1074 -41.67 17.34 13.04
CA VAL A 1074 -41.56 18.45 13.98
C VAL A 1074 -40.45 18.19 15.02
N PRO A 1075 -39.35 18.97 15.04
CA PRO A 1075 -38.20 18.76 15.93
C PRO A 1075 -38.46 19.20 17.38
N HIS A 1076 -38.44 18.26 18.33
CA HIS A 1076 -38.63 18.55 19.77
C HIS A 1076 -37.53 19.47 20.31
N ILE A 1077 -36.26 19.19 19.97
CA ILE A 1077 -35.08 19.93 20.47
C ILE A 1077 -35.13 21.40 20.05
N ARG A 1078 -35.56 21.69 18.83
CA ARG A 1078 -35.63 23.07 18.33
C ARG A 1078 -36.69 23.88 19.07
N ILE A 1079 -37.78 23.24 19.48
CA ILE A 1079 -38.83 23.86 20.30
C ILE A 1079 -38.29 24.12 21.72
N GLU A 1080 -37.57 23.16 22.31
CA GLU A 1080 -36.90 23.34 23.61
C GLU A 1080 -35.91 24.52 23.59
N GLU A 1081 -35.06 24.61 22.57
CA GLU A 1081 -34.07 25.68 22.43
C GLU A 1081 -34.73 27.06 22.31
N GLU A 1082 -35.83 27.18 21.56
CA GLU A 1082 -36.53 28.44 21.40
C GLU A 1082 -37.34 28.83 22.64
N ILE A 1083 -37.92 27.86 23.36
CA ILE A 1083 -38.55 28.12 24.66
C ILE A 1083 -37.48 28.59 25.67
N ALA A 1084 -36.34 27.92 25.73
CA ALA A 1084 -35.24 28.28 26.64
C ALA A 1084 -34.65 29.68 26.37
N ARG A 1085 -34.76 30.20 25.14
CA ARG A 1085 -34.37 31.58 24.79
C ARG A 1085 -35.43 32.62 25.16
N VAL A 1086 -36.67 32.22 25.34
CA VAL A 1086 -37.81 33.10 25.65
C VAL A 1086 -38.00 33.26 27.16
N VAL A 1087 -37.74 32.20 27.92
CA VAL A 1087 -37.87 32.16 29.37
C VAL A 1087 -36.53 32.59 30.00
N GLU A 1088 -36.54 33.62 30.85
CA GLU A 1088 -35.36 33.95 31.66
C GLU A 1088 -35.20 32.89 32.75
N HIS A 1089 -33.96 32.43 32.99
CA HIS A 1089 -33.68 31.46 34.06
C HIS A 1089 -34.13 32.07 35.39
N VAL A 1090 -35.02 31.39 36.11
CA VAL A 1090 -35.31 31.78 37.50
C VAL A 1090 -34.03 31.48 38.27
N GLY A 1091 -33.29 32.52 38.64
CA GLY A 1091 -32.08 32.40 39.44
C GLY A 1091 -32.39 31.65 40.73
N SER A 1092 -31.84 30.45 40.89
CA SER A 1092 -31.65 29.81 42.19
C SER A 1092 -30.59 30.58 42.98
N GLU A 1093 -30.87 31.83 43.33
CA GLU A 1093 -30.19 32.48 44.45
C GLU A 1093 -30.77 31.87 45.73
N GLY A 1094 -30.18 30.77 46.21
CA GLY A 1094 -30.43 30.30 47.58
C GLY A 1094 -30.59 28.80 47.84
N HIS A 1095 -30.46 27.90 46.86
CA HIS A 1095 -30.51 26.46 47.14
C HIS A 1095 -29.25 25.69 46.70
N ASP A 1096 -28.64 25.06 47.69
CA ASP A 1096 -27.38 24.31 47.71
C ASP A 1096 -27.51 22.93 47.04
N SER A 1097 -28.23 22.84 45.91
CA SER A 1097 -28.43 21.60 45.17
C SER A 1097 -27.53 21.56 43.92
N ASP A 1098 -26.54 20.67 43.96
CA ASP A 1098 -25.45 20.44 43.01
C ASP A 1098 -25.84 19.98 41.57
N GLN A 1099 -27.05 20.24 41.07
CA GLN A 1099 -27.49 19.80 39.72
C GLN A 1099 -27.92 20.97 38.81
N PRO A 1100 -27.43 21.05 37.55
CA PRO A 1100 -28.05 21.88 36.52
C PRO A 1100 -29.41 21.25 36.16
N GLU A 1101 -30.49 21.81 36.67
CA GLU A 1101 -31.83 21.25 36.48
C GLU A 1101 -32.38 21.68 35.11
N LEU A 1102 -32.76 20.70 34.29
CA LEU A 1102 -33.39 20.95 33.00
C LEU A 1102 -34.77 21.60 33.22
N GLU A 1103 -34.97 22.82 32.73
CA GLU A 1103 -36.22 23.56 32.96
C GLU A 1103 -37.37 23.13 32.05
N VAL A 1104 -37.07 22.66 30.84
CA VAL A 1104 -38.06 22.31 29.81
C VAL A 1104 -37.60 21.08 29.02
N ALA A 1105 -38.53 20.16 28.76
CA ALA A 1105 -38.37 19.06 27.80
C ALA A 1105 -39.63 18.90 26.95
N VAL A 1106 -39.46 18.50 25.69
CA VAL A 1106 -40.56 18.29 24.75
C VAL A 1106 -40.65 16.81 24.40
N THR A 1107 -41.89 16.33 24.40
CA THR A 1107 -42.27 14.98 23.96
C THR A 1107 -43.53 15.07 23.11
N ALA A 1108 -44.10 13.93 22.72
CA ALA A 1108 -45.37 13.88 22.02
C ALA A 1108 -46.21 12.67 22.41
N VAL A 1109 -47.51 12.85 22.23
CA VAL A 1109 -48.55 11.84 22.42
C VAL A 1109 -49.38 11.70 21.15
N PRO A 1110 -50.04 10.54 20.92
CA PRO A 1110 -50.95 10.37 19.80
C PRO A 1110 -52.07 11.43 19.80
N ASP A 1111 -52.42 11.93 18.61
CA ASP A 1111 -53.53 12.87 18.41
C ASP A 1111 -54.44 12.35 17.28
N PRO A 1112 -55.76 12.20 17.50
CA PRO A 1112 -56.67 11.62 16.51
C PRO A 1112 -56.76 12.37 15.18
N HIS A 1113 -56.46 13.67 15.16
CA HIS A 1113 -56.61 14.53 13.99
C HIS A 1113 -55.28 14.79 13.29
N LYS A 1114 -54.19 14.89 14.06
CA LYS A 1114 -52.86 15.27 13.56
C LYS A 1114 -51.85 14.12 13.53
N GLY A 1115 -52.23 12.93 13.99
CA GLY A 1115 -51.35 11.79 14.18
C GLY A 1115 -50.64 11.85 15.54
N GLU A 1116 -49.87 12.91 15.76
CA GLU A 1116 -49.24 13.21 17.04
C GLU A 1116 -49.46 14.69 17.44
N ARG A 1117 -49.38 14.98 18.74
CA ARG A 1117 -49.35 16.34 19.28
C ARG A 1117 -48.14 16.54 20.18
N ILE A 1118 -47.57 17.74 20.14
CA ILE A 1118 -46.42 18.16 20.95
C ILE A 1118 -46.88 18.42 22.39
N VAL A 1119 -46.08 18.00 23.36
CA VAL A 1119 -46.27 18.24 24.78
C VAL A 1119 -44.98 18.81 25.36
N VAL A 1120 -45.08 19.95 26.03
CA VAL A 1120 -43.99 20.62 26.74
C VAL A 1120 -44.11 20.30 28.22
N VAL A 1121 -43.15 19.57 28.77
CA VAL A 1121 -43.04 19.32 30.21
C VAL A 1121 -42.05 20.31 30.78
N HIS A 1122 -42.46 21.08 31.78
CA HIS A 1122 -41.66 22.20 32.27
C HIS A 1122 -41.74 22.38 33.78
N ARG A 1123 -40.68 22.98 34.33
CA ARG A 1123 -40.65 23.52 35.70
C ARG A 1123 -41.33 24.89 35.75
N PRO A 1124 -41.55 25.53 36.92
CA PRO A 1124 -42.13 26.88 36.96
C PRO A 1124 -41.36 27.85 36.04
N LEU A 1125 -42.03 28.40 35.03
CA LEU A 1125 -41.44 29.32 34.04
C LEU A 1125 -41.63 30.78 34.47
N THR A 1126 -40.74 31.68 34.06
CA THR A 1126 -40.84 33.13 34.33
C THR A 1126 -41.95 33.83 33.55
N LYS A 1127 -42.44 33.22 32.47
CA LYS A 1127 -43.49 33.76 31.59
C LYS A 1127 -44.67 32.81 31.53
N SER A 1128 -45.86 33.38 31.29
CA SER A 1128 -47.07 32.61 31.05
C SER A 1128 -46.99 31.84 29.73
N VAL A 1129 -47.77 30.75 29.62
CA VAL A 1129 -47.83 29.92 28.41
C VAL A 1129 -48.20 30.74 27.17
N GLU A 1130 -49.11 31.72 27.30
CA GLU A 1130 -49.52 32.58 26.18
C GLU A 1130 -48.43 33.56 25.74
N GLU A 1131 -47.65 34.11 26.67
CA GLU A 1131 -46.49 34.94 26.35
C GLU A 1131 -45.41 34.13 25.62
N ILE A 1132 -45.17 32.88 26.05
CA ILE A 1132 -44.23 31.98 25.40
C ILE A 1132 -44.69 31.66 23.97
N ARG A 1133 -45.96 31.29 23.78
CA ARG A 1133 -46.53 30.97 22.46
C ARG A 1133 -46.48 32.17 21.53
N THR A 1134 -46.71 33.38 22.03
CA THR A 1134 -46.60 34.63 21.25
C THR A 1134 -45.16 34.88 20.82
N ALA A 1135 -44.20 34.74 21.75
CA ALA A 1135 -42.78 34.91 21.44
C ALA A 1135 -42.25 33.86 20.44
N LEU A 1136 -42.73 32.61 20.50
CA LEU A 1136 -42.38 31.58 19.52
C LEU A 1136 -42.90 31.93 18.11
N LYS A 1137 -44.10 32.52 18.00
CA LYS A 1137 -44.64 33.02 16.72
C LYS A 1137 -43.81 34.16 16.16
N GLU A 1138 -43.49 35.14 17.00
CA GLU A 1138 -42.68 36.31 16.60
C GLU A 1138 -41.27 35.93 16.14
N ARG A 1139 -40.71 34.85 16.70
CA ARG A 1139 -39.44 34.24 16.30
C ARG A 1139 -39.50 33.41 15.02
N GLY A 1140 -40.68 33.32 14.38
CA GLY A 1140 -40.86 32.69 13.08
C GLY A 1140 -40.95 31.17 13.11
N LEU A 1141 -41.33 30.55 14.23
CA LEU A 1141 -41.61 29.11 14.25
C LEU A 1141 -42.90 28.82 13.44
N PRO A 1142 -42.95 27.76 12.63
CA PRO A 1142 -44.17 27.32 11.97
C PRO A 1142 -45.31 27.09 12.95
N ASN A 1143 -46.54 27.48 12.58
CA ASN A 1143 -47.72 27.32 13.45
C ASN A 1143 -47.93 25.86 13.92
N ILE A 1144 -47.56 24.88 13.11
CA ILE A 1144 -47.67 23.45 13.44
C ILE A 1144 -46.63 22.99 14.49
N TRP A 1145 -45.56 23.77 14.71
CA TRP A 1145 -44.52 23.49 15.71
C TRP A 1145 -44.83 24.14 17.06
N ILE A 1146 -45.77 25.09 17.11
CA ILE A 1146 -46.12 25.80 18.34
C ILE A 1146 -47.11 24.95 19.14
N PRO A 1147 -46.73 24.47 20.35
CA PRO A 1147 -47.62 23.66 21.17
C PRO A 1147 -48.90 24.42 21.55
N ALA A 1148 -50.01 23.69 21.68
CA ALA A 1148 -51.25 24.26 22.18
C ALA A 1148 -51.12 24.63 23.67
N ALA A 1149 -51.98 25.52 24.17
CA ALA A 1149 -51.87 25.98 25.56
C ALA A 1149 -52.04 24.85 26.59
N ASP A 1150 -52.92 23.88 26.28
CA ASP A 1150 -53.17 22.66 27.05
C ASP A 1150 -52.04 21.63 26.94
N SER A 1151 -51.06 21.83 26.04
CA SER A 1151 -49.90 20.96 25.88
C SER A 1151 -48.73 21.28 26.83
N PHE A 1152 -48.88 22.25 27.75
CA PHE A 1152 -47.86 22.62 28.73
C PHE A 1152 -48.16 21.95 30.08
N ILE A 1153 -47.33 20.99 30.47
CA ILE A 1153 -47.45 20.22 31.72
C ILE A 1153 -46.40 20.72 32.71
N LYS A 1154 -46.87 21.26 33.84
CA LYS A 1154 -46.00 21.69 34.94
C LYS A 1154 -45.60 20.50 35.82
N VAL A 1155 -44.30 20.33 36.07
CA VAL A 1155 -43.73 19.31 36.97
C VAL A 1155 -42.75 19.94 37.95
N GLU A 1156 -42.50 19.27 39.09
CA GLU A 1156 -41.47 19.71 40.05
C GLU A 1156 -40.05 19.48 39.50
N GLN A 1157 -39.83 18.34 38.84
CA GLN A 1157 -38.57 17.98 38.21
C GLN A 1157 -38.82 17.28 36.88
N VAL A 1158 -38.05 17.63 35.84
CA VAL A 1158 -38.09 16.89 34.57
C VAL A 1158 -37.43 15.52 34.76
N PRO A 1159 -38.03 14.41 34.30
CA PRO A 1159 -37.43 13.08 34.41
C PRO A 1159 -36.05 13.01 33.72
N LEU A 1160 -35.02 12.66 34.50
CA LEU A 1160 -33.63 12.48 34.03
C LEU A 1160 -33.14 11.06 34.36
N LEU A 1161 -32.29 10.51 33.49
CA LEU A 1161 -31.49 9.31 33.73
C LEU A 1161 -30.35 9.64 34.69
N GLY A 1162 -29.79 8.63 35.38
CA GLY A 1162 -28.60 8.79 36.23
C GLY A 1162 -27.32 9.26 35.52
N THR A 1163 -27.37 9.41 34.19
CA THR A 1163 -26.32 10.02 33.36
C THR A 1163 -26.50 11.54 33.16
N GLY A 1164 -27.59 12.12 33.66
CA GLY A 1164 -27.97 13.53 33.47
C GLY A 1164 -28.77 13.83 32.19
N LYS A 1165 -29.04 12.81 31.36
CA LYS A 1165 -29.85 12.95 30.13
C LYS A 1165 -31.34 12.83 30.44
N VAL A 1166 -32.21 13.47 29.63
CA VAL A 1166 -33.66 13.32 29.74
C VAL A 1166 -34.09 11.86 29.60
N ASP A 1167 -34.88 11.37 30.56
CA ASP A 1167 -35.52 10.06 30.47
C ASP A 1167 -36.75 10.18 29.56
N LEU A 1168 -36.54 9.94 28.26
CA LEU A 1168 -37.59 10.06 27.25
C LEU A 1168 -38.77 9.11 27.48
N LYS A 1169 -38.53 7.95 28.09
CA LYS A 1169 -39.59 6.99 28.38
C LYS A 1169 -40.45 7.51 29.52
N ALA A 1170 -39.83 7.87 30.65
CA ALA A 1170 -40.55 8.46 31.78
C ALA A 1170 -41.27 9.76 31.39
N LEU A 1171 -40.64 10.59 30.55
CA LEU A 1171 -41.22 11.82 30.02
C LEU A 1171 -42.46 11.52 29.14
N LYS A 1172 -42.37 10.53 28.26
CA LYS A 1172 -43.49 10.11 27.39
C LYS A 1172 -44.61 9.46 28.19
N ASP A 1173 -44.29 8.62 29.17
CA ASP A 1173 -45.26 7.99 30.06
C ASP A 1173 -46.01 9.04 30.89
N LEU A 1174 -45.32 10.09 31.35
CA LEU A 1174 -45.92 11.22 32.05
C LEU A 1174 -46.89 12.00 31.15
N ALA A 1175 -46.50 12.28 29.91
CA ALA A 1175 -47.37 12.93 28.94
C ALA A 1175 -48.57 12.04 28.56
N LEU A 1176 -48.37 10.73 28.36
CA LEU A 1176 -49.45 9.79 28.06
C LEU A 1176 -50.47 9.69 29.19
N LYS A 1177 -50.03 9.69 30.46
CA LYS A 1177 -50.92 9.71 31.62
C LYS A 1177 -51.78 10.98 31.68
N HIS A 1178 -51.21 12.13 31.32
CA HIS A 1178 -51.93 13.40 31.33
C HIS A 1178 -53.03 13.48 30.26
N PHE A 1179 -52.85 12.78 29.13
CA PHE A 1179 -53.79 12.75 28.01
C PHE A 1179 -54.56 11.42 27.88
N ALA A 1180 -54.52 10.56 28.90
CA ALA A 1180 -55.31 9.33 28.92
C ALA A 1180 -56.81 9.67 29.12
N PRO A 1181 -57.75 8.99 28.44
CA PRO A 1181 -59.17 9.17 28.70
C PRO A 1181 -59.50 8.75 30.15
N GLU A 1182 -60.26 9.56 30.88
CA GLU A 1182 -60.71 9.24 32.24
C GLU A 1182 -61.45 7.89 32.25
N GLU A 1183 -60.92 6.92 32.99
CA GLU A 1183 -61.66 5.72 33.34
C GLU A 1183 -62.90 6.12 34.15
N THR A 1184 -64.06 5.77 33.61
CA THR A 1184 -65.35 5.89 34.27
C THR A 1184 -65.33 5.05 35.54
N GLN A 1185 -65.35 5.71 36.70
CA GLN A 1185 -65.60 5.03 37.98
C GLN A 1185 -66.98 4.35 37.94
N PRO A 1186 -67.10 3.04 38.23
CA PRO A 1186 -68.41 2.45 38.46
C PRO A 1186 -68.94 2.92 39.83
N ALA A 1187 -70.19 3.39 39.83
CA ALA A 1187 -70.97 3.77 41.01
C ALA A 1187 -71.29 2.58 41.92
#